data_AF-A0A7S8D6D5-F1
#
_entry.id   AF-A0A7S8D6D5-F1
#
_cell.length_a   1.000
_cell.length_b   1.000
_cell.length_c   1.000
_cell.angle_alpha   90.00
_cell.angle_beta   90.00
_cell.angle_gamma   90.00
#
_symmetry.space_group_name_H-M   'P 1'
#
loop_
_entity.id
_entity.type
_entity.pdbx_description
1 polymer ?
#
loop_
_entity_poly.entity_id
_entity_poly.type
_entity_poly.pdbx_seq_one_letter_code
_entity_poly.pdbx_strand_id
1 'polypeptide(L)'
;MHDMQEPAAGLSCGFAAPSLPLRERRKSYLPGEQQPWALIAKSTPVAPPQPISVCYPCPIEMPLKSMELLHYFHKAGGNDELALRCKRQNLLASSMHHPDALRNTLLIAGFHYIVNAGRSSDFKPTLLLHKIETIRSVNKWLQLSDSKAYAIRVRFELVDVGEEAPPEVMAAMHDRYKVEAGGMDLKLRSMEMIPYFFAPLSSMRGFCDIDASPMIKCLLSMTEICQLRAPATDEKPVQQIVWLEGAAVKWILAAIETHVESMPWQDDRTRKETSPGGMKSSWSGLFIATQLYVHQVLGLWILDAPLEVKFHSHILAYLSWDLARGESCLEAGSTVASNFWFWKAFVGAFSLARHIETDHAVALYPLRRQFVRLLYKWSEATGIKTWKEAREILIGIVWPKSAFTHAHTTWLHCLSPNKVHLKGAIVKSILYRVTDMVAIHPVHQPGAPIDLLARCPDLLIVSILETLPKHDLCSVSRLNKRYHALADAVLYNTVQWLKPELHLIFSQSLSRRPRRGSAIEEVKLAYPASEITRLISDTLEPMSSVSQTISTMSNLKTLDIAVPVGLLHSIGNLFNGPFDLACLQSCTLFYQDEDDQYWDLQENIHIFTHPTLETLVIKRAKLDDRGFEPIERPHNTALKTLHLIECDINDDTLSDVLMFPEALKEFVLTQREEPEPELEESSSSIRDYMMALKEQCHSLETITIDFPMLASGRALALREFVKLKTLRLNWDYQLFGKSTKKPRLHSVGLPPELETLEFFNPLGTDEEVTDLLANAIQSLHITCRKMKELIVLVEEAEIPKEVLEAIKSQSQLHLSVIGGEEDRDDPE
;
A
#
# COMPACT_ATOMS: atom_id res chain seq x y z
N MET A 1 -6.09 -79.00 -60.63
CA MET A 1 -5.14 -78.55 -61.68
C MET A 1 -5.47 -77.09 -61.94
N HIS A 2 -4.78 -76.06 -61.44
CA HIS A 2 -3.52 -75.90 -60.69
C HIS A 2 -3.77 -74.92 -59.51
N ASP A 3 -2.75 -74.73 -58.68
CA ASP A 3 -2.78 -74.58 -57.21
C ASP A 3 -3.19 -73.25 -56.54
N MET A 4 -3.83 -73.46 -55.37
CA MET A 4 -3.66 -72.91 -54.01
C MET A 4 -3.83 -71.41 -53.62
N GLN A 5 -4.74 -71.27 -52.63
CA GLN A 5 -4.69 -70.53 -51.34
C GLN A 5 -5.39 -69.17 -51.16
N GLU A 6 -5.85 -68.98 -49.92
CA GLU A 6 -7.10 -68.36 -49.41
C GLU A 6 -6.79 -67.08 -48.54
N PRO A 7 -7.71 -66.42 -47.77
CA PRO A 7 -8.52 -65.25 -48.16
C PRO A 7 -8.56 -64.03 -47.15
N ALA A 8 -9.45 -63.04 -47.46
CA ALA A 8 -10.21 -62.10 -46.58
C ALA A 8 -9.71 -60.67 -46.21
N ALA A 9 -10.57 -59.64 -46.44
CA ALA A 9 -11.21 -58.76 -45.41
C ALA A 9 -11.50 -57.28 -45.84
N GLY A 10 -12.71 -56.76 -45.49
CA GLY A 10 -12.93 -55.39 -44.94
C GLY A 10 -13.48 -54.26 -45.84
N LEU A 11 -14.71 -53.78 -45.58
CA LEU A 11 -15.30 -52.53 -46.12
C LEU A 11 -15.50 -51.49 -45.00
N SER A 12 -15.20 -50.21 -45.26
CA SER A 12 -15.50 -49.05 -44.38
C SER A 12 -16.33 -47.99 -45.12
N CYS A 13 -17.18 -47.27 -44.37
CA CYS A 13 -18.22 -46.34 -44.84
C CYS A 13 -17.74 -44.87 -44.71
N GLY A 14 -18.26 -43.96 -45.55
CA GLY A 14 -17.90 -42.53 -45.56
C GLY A 14 -19.08 -41.58 -45.35
N PHE A 15 -18.78 -40.35 -44.89
CA PHE A 15 -19.55 -39.13 -45.14
C PHE A 15 -18.62 -37.90 -45.19
N ALA A 16 -18.97 -36.93 -46.04
CA ALA A 16 -18.18 -35.77 -46.43
C ALA A 16 -18.21 -34.61 -45.41
N ALA A 17 -17.16 -33.80 -45.45
CA ALA A 17 -16.88 -32.66 -44.56
C ALA A 17 -17.66 -31.38 -44.93
N PRO A 18 -18.01 -30.53 -43.95
CA PRO A 18 -18.33 -29.13 -44.19
C PRO A 18 -17.16 -28.18 -43.86
N SER A 19 -17.16 -27.11 -44.63
CA SER A 19 -16.21 -26.02 -44.84
C SER A 19 -16.00 -25.02 -43.68
N LEU A 20 -14.76 -24.57 -43.52
CA LEU A 20 -14.33 -23.40 -42.72
C LEU A 20 -14.83 -22.05 -43.31
N PRO A 21 -15.19 -21.06 -42.47
CA PRO A 21 -15.72 -19.78 -42.94
C PRO A 21 -14.67 -18.80 -43.49
N LEU A 22 -15.15 -17.96 -44.41
CA LEU A 22 -14.48 -17.15 -45.43
C LEU A 22 -13.53 -16.00 -44.97
N ARG A 23 -13.07 -15.95 -43.71
CA ARG A 23 -12.24 -14.83 -43.22
C ARG A 23 -10.72 -15.03 -43.35
N GLU A 24 -10.28 -16.25 -43.67
CA GLU A 24 -8.85 -16.61 -43.69
C GLU A 24 -8.21 -16.64 -45.09
N ARG A 25 -8.92 -16.27 -46.15
CA ARG A 25 -8.42 -16.33 -47.54
C ARG A 25 -7.73 -15.07 -48.06
N ARG A 26 -7.20 -14.20 -47.18
CA ARG A 26 -6.40 -13.04 -47.60
C ARG A 26 -5.23 -12.77 -46.66
N LYS A 27 -4.13 -13.49 -46.87
CA LYS A 27 -2.75 -12.97 -46.87
C LYS A 27 -1.80 -14.09 -47.29
N SER A 28 -1.26 -13.96 -48.48
CA SER A 28 -0.20 -14.78 -49.07
C SER A 28 1.13 -14.38 -48.47
N TYR A 29 1.70 -15.14 -47.52
CA TYR A 29 3.14 -15.37 -47.29
C TYR A 29 3.31 -16.53 -46.28
N LEU A 30 4.24 -17.46 -46.53
CA LEU A 30 4.54 -18.62 -45.67
C LEU A 30 5.62 -18.27 -44.61
N PRO A 31 5.74 -19.06 -43.51
CA PRO A 31 6.68 -18.78 -42.42
C PRO A 31 8.13 -18.87 -42.89
N GLY A 32 8.90 -17.78 -42.74
CA GLY A 32 10.34 -17.73 -43.05
C GLY A 32 10.76 -16.73 -44.13
N GLU A 33 9.84 -16.03 -44.80
CA GLU A 33 10.15 -15.24 -46.00
C GLU A 33 10.09 -13.71 -45.87
N GLN A 34 10.25 -13.14 -44.68
CA GLN A 34 10.57 -11.70 -44.55
C GLN A 34 11.62 -11.45 -43.47
N GLN A 35 12.88 -11.66 -43.84
CA GLN A 35 13.96 -10.83 -43.31
C GLN A 35 14.17 -9.61 -44.21
N PRO A 36 14.45 -8.44 -43.62
CA PRO A 36 15.37 -7.50 -44.21
C PRO A 36 16.48 -7.18 -43.21
N TRP A 37 17.67 -7.70 -43.46
CA TRP A 37 18.89 -7.04 -43.01
C TRP A 37 19.11 -5.80 -43.88
N ALA A 38 18.55 -4.68 -43.44
CA ALA A 38 19.30 -3.44 -43.54
C ALA A 38 20.23 -3.42 -42.33
N LEU A 39 21.55 -3.40 -42.59
CA LEU A 39 22.63 -3.36 -41.62
C LEU A 39 22.40 -2.27 -40.56
N ILE A 40 21.78 -2.63 -39.44
CA ILE A 40 21.91 -1.88 -38.18
C ILE A 40 23.25 -2.32 -37.59
N ALA A 41 24.13 -1.35 -37.41
CA ALA A 41 25.45 -1.55 -36.81
C ALA A 41 25.32 -2.43 -35.56
N LYS A 42 26.14 -3.49 -35.49
CA LYS A 42 26.24 -4.42 -34.36
C LYS A 42 26.12 -3.67 -33.04
N SER A 43 24.95 -3.73 -32.39
CA SER A 43 24.90 -3.56 -30.94
C SER A 43 25.65 -4.76 -30.38
N THR A 44 26.79 -4.47 -29.76
CA THR A 44 27.65 -5.47 -29.18
C THR A 44 26.82 -6.23 -28.13
N PRO A 45 26.78 -7.57 -28.14
CA PRO A 45 26.14 -8.30 -27.06
C PRO A 45 26.85 -7.87 -25.77
N VAL A 46 26.12 -7.23 -24.85
CA VAL A 46 26.63 -6.97 -23.50
C VAL A 46 26.74 -8.34 -22.85
N ALA A 47 27.94 -8.91 -22.89
CA ALA A 47 28.27 -10.13 -22.20
C ALA A 47 27.94 -9.96 -20.70
N PRO A 48 27.52 -11.03 -20.00
CA PRO A 48 27.41 -10.99 -18.54
C PRO A 48 28.74 -10.48 -17.97
N PRO A 49 28.73 -9.44 -17.12
CA PRO A 49 29.96 -8.85 -16.64
C PRO A 49 30.73 -9.88 -15.81
N GLN A 50 31.96 -10.19 -16.21
CA GLN A 50 32.88 -10.96 -15.37
C GLN A 50 33.09 -10.27 -14.01
N PRO A 51 33.20 -11.02 -12.92
CA PRO A 51 33.40 -10.46 -11.59
C PRO A 51 34.76 -9.77 -11.52
N ILE A 52 34.75 -8.46 -11.28
CA ILE A 52 35.94 -7.69 -10.88
C ILE A 52 35.72 -7.28 -9.43
N SER A 53 36.73 -7.55 -8.59
CA SER A 53 36.72 -7.25 -7.16
C SER A 53 36.72 -5.74 -6.91
N VAL A 54 35.64 -5.21 -6.34
CA VAL A 54 35.59 -3.86 -5.77
C VAL A 54 35.90 -3.99 -4.28
N CYS A 55 37.14 -3.63 -3.92
CA CYS A 55 37.65 -3.69 -2.55
C CYS A 55 37.27 -2.40 -1.80
N TYR A 56 36.03 -2.29 -1.33
CA TYR A 56 35.63 -1.31 -0.30
C TYR A 56 34.55 -1.91 0.60
N PRO A 57 34.56 -1.67 1.93
CA PRO A 57 33.47 -2.10 2.81
C PRO A 57 32.18 -1.35 2.42
N CYS A 58 31.19 -2.08 1.92
CA CYS A 58 29.87 -1.51 1.59
C CYS A 58 29.11 -1.12 2.87
N PRO A 59 28.43 0.04 2.90
CA PRO A 59 27.68 0.51 4.08
C PRO A 59 26.34 -0.21 4.30
N ILE A 60 25.92 -1.06 3.36
CA ILE A 60 24.74 -1.92 3.44
C ILE A 60 25.13 -3.33 3.00
N GLU A 61 24.38 -4.33 3.46
CA GLU A 61 24.49 -5.68 2.93
C GLU A 61 24.16 -5.70 1.42
N MET A 62 24.93 -6.47 0.65
CA MET A 62 24.77 -6.59 -0.80
C MET A 62 24.35 -8.02 -1.21
N PRO A 63 23.23 -8.56 -0.67
CA PRO A 63 22.76 -9.90 -0.98
C PRO A 63 22.18 -9.97 -2.41
N LEU A 64 21.92 -11.19 -2.90
CA LEU A 64 21.41 -11.44 -4.26
C LEU A 64 22.36 -10.84 -5.34
N LYS A 65 21.84 -10.53 -6.52
CA LYS A 65 22.61 -9.93 -7.63
C LYS A 65 22.84 -8.41 -7.49
N SER A 66 22.82 -7.89 -6.26
CA SER A 66 22.97 -6.45 -5.96
C SER A 66 24.28 -5.87 -6.51
N MET A 67 25.39 -6.60 -6.36
CA MET A 67 26.70 -6.19 -6.88
C MET A 67 26.74 -6.20 -8.41
N GLU A 68 26.11 -7.20 -9.04
CA GLU A 68 26.03 -7.28 -10.50
C GLU A 68 25.21 -6.11 -11.07
N LEU A 69 24.11 -5.75 -10.41
CA LEU A 69 23.26 -4.63 -10.79
C LEU A 69 23.99 -3.28 -10.66
N LEU A 70 24.74 -3.11 -9.57
CA LEU A 70 25.57 -1.92 -9.36
C LEU A 70 26.68 -1.81 -10.41
N HIS A 71 27.33 -2.93 -10.75
CA HIS A 71 28.35 -2.98 -11.79
C HIS A 71 27.79 -2.69 -13.19
N TYR A 72 26.59 -3.18 -13.49
CA TYR A 72 25.87 -2.84 -14.70
C TYR A 72 25.68 -1.31 -14.77
N PHE A 73 25.15 -0.71 -13.71
CA PHE A 73 24.83 0.72 -13.70
C PHE A 73 26.08 1.61 -13.74
N HIS A 74 27.19 1.17 -13.14
CA HIS A 74 28.49 1.86 -13.26
C HIS A 74 29.08 1.81 -14.68
N LYS A 75 28.69 0.80 -15.48
CA LYS A 75 29.13 0.64 -16.88
C LYS A 75 28.11 1.21 -17.88
N ALA A 76 26.87 1.48 -17.46
CA ALA A 76 25.86 2.16 -18.26
C ALA A 76 26.30 3.60 -18.53
N GLY A 77 26.36 3.98 -19.81
CA GLY A 77 26.78 5.29 -20.27
C GLY A 77 27.55 5.23 -21.60
N GLY A 78 27.02 5.91 -22.63
CA GLY A 78 27.67 6.01 -23.94
C GLY A 78 29.06 6.67 -23.89
N ASN A 79 29.91 6.35 -24.86
CA ASN A 79 31.31 6.78 -24.95
C ASN A 79 31.53 8.28 -25.19
N ASP A 80 30.47 9.09 -25.38
CA ASP A 80 30.59 10.36 -26.08
C ASP A 80 30.97 11.60 -25.25
N GLU A 81 31.20 11.49 -23.93
CA GLU A 81 31.80 12.60 -23.18
C GLU A 81 32.56 12.11 -21.94
N LEU A 82 33.88 11.94 -22.10
CA LEU A 82 34.83 11.50 -21.07
C LEU A 82 34.77 12.36 -19.78
N ALA A 83 34.53 13.68 -19.92
CA ALA A 83 34.45 14.60 -18.79
C ALA A 83 33.21 14.37 -17.91
N LEU A 84 32.05 14.12 -18.54
CA LEU A 84 30.81 13.80 -17.82
C LEU A 84 30.91 12.41 -17.18
N ARG A 85 31.62 11.47 -17.81
CA ARG A 85 31.86 10.11 -17.28
C ARG A 85 32.78 10.10 -16.05
N CYS A 86 33.83 10.93 -16.04
CA CYS A 86 34.70 11.10 -14.86
C CYS A 86 33.96 11.77 -13.70
N LYS A 87 33.16 12.82 -13.96
CA LYS A 87 32.31 13.43 -12.93
C LYS A 87 31.30 12.42 -12.36
N ARG A 88 30.67 11.61 -13.22
CA ARG A 88 29.77 10.49 -12.87
C ARG A 88 30.40 9.48 -11.91
N GLN A 89 31.58 8.95 -12.27
CA GLN A 89 32.24 7.88 -11.51
C GLN A 89 32.72 8.35 -10.13
N ASN A 90 33.25 9.57 -10.04
CA ASN A 90 33.70 10.13 -8.76
C ASN A 90 32.53 10.42 -7.79
N LEU A 91 31.34 10.74 -8.30
CA LEU A 91 30.14 11.04 -7.50
C LEU A 91 29.38 9.78 -7.06
N LEU A 92 29.28 8.78 -7.92
CA LEU A 92 28.78 7.45 -7.53
C LEU A 92 29.66 6.87 -6.42
N ALA A 93 30.99 6.97 -6.55
CA ALA A 93 31.92 6.57 -5.49
C ALA A 93 31.69 7.34 -4.17
N SER A 94 31.37 8.63 -4.22
CA SER A 94 31.04 9.40 -3.00
C SER A 94 29.69 9.00 -2.37
N SER A 95 28.70 8.63 -3.20
CA SER A 95 27.36 8.21 -2.75
C SER A 95 27.37 6.79 -2.18
N MET A 96 28.32 5.95 -2.61
CA MET A 96 28.52 4.57 -2.15
C MET A 96 28.92 4.46 -0.67
N HIS A 97 29.27 5.55 0.01
CA HIS A 97 29.58 5.54 1.44
C HIS A 97 28.35 5.77 2.34
N HIS A 98 27.20 6.16 1.78
CA HIS A 98 25.97 6.40 2.53
C HIS A 98 24.95 5.28 2.27
N PRO A 99 24.41 4.62 3.31
CA PRO A 99 23.58 3.44 3.13
C PRO A 99 22.30 3.72 2.31
N ASP A 100 21.62 4.82 2.59
CA ASP A 100 20.36 5.16 1.90
C ASP A 100 20.56 5.64 0.46
N ALA A 101 21.65 6.38 0.20
CA ALA A 101 21.99 6.82 -1.16
C ALA A 101 22.36 5.62 -2.04
N LEU A 102 23.08 4.64 -1.47
CA LEU A 102 23.43 3.41 -2.16
C LEU A 102 22.18 2.55 -2.47
N ARG A 103 21.24 2.41 -1.53
CA ARG A 103 19.96 1.70 -1.77
C ARG A 103 19.12 2.36 -2.86
N ASN A 104 18.97 3.69 -2.83
CA ASN A 104 18.25 4.42 -3.88
C ASN A 104 18.93 4.27 -5.24
N THR A 105 20.26 4.27 -5.28
CA THR A 105 21.04 4.04 -6.50
C THR A 105 20.80 2.65 -7.08
N LEU A 106 20.67 1.62 -6.24
CA LEU A 106 20.36 0.25 -6.67
C LEU A 106 18.95 0.11 -7.25
N LEU A 107 17.96 0.78 -6.65
CA LEU A 107 16.60 0.81 -7.18
C LEU A 107 16.53 1.49 -8.56
N ILE A 108 17.23 2.62 -8.71
CA ILE A 108 17.35 3.35 -9.98
C ILE A 108 18.10 2.51 -11.01
N ALA A 109 19.15 1.80 -10.60
CA ALA A 109 19.90 0.88 -11.46
C ALA A 109 19.03 -0.26 -12.01
N GLY A 110 18.19 -0.86 -11.17
CA GLY A 110 17.27 -1.90 -11.61
C GLY A 110 16.18 -1.37 -12.54
N PHE A 111 15.62 -0.20 -12.25
CA PHE A 111 14.68 0.44 -13.15
C PHE A 111 15.34 0.81 -14.50
N HIS A 112 16.58 1.32 -14.47
CA HIS A 112 17.38 1.57 -15.67
C HIS A 112 17.63 0.29 -16.49
N TYR A 113 17.94 -0.83 -15.82
CA TYR A 113 18.08 -2.13 -16.47
C TYR A 113 16.79 -2.59 -17.14
N ILE A 114 15.65 -2.49 -16.45
CA ILE A 114 14.33 -2.87 -16.97
C ILE A 114 14.00 -2.06 -18.23
N VAL A 115 14.23 -0.74 -18.19
CA VAL A 115 13.95 0.15 -19.32
C VAL A 115 14.90 -0.10 -20.50
N ASN A 116 16.18 -0.38 -20.25
CA ASN A 116 17.19 -0.58 -21.29
C ASN A 116 17.17 -2.00 -21.90
N ALA A 117 17.00 -3.03 -21.07
CA ALA A 117 17.13 -4.44 -21.46
C ALA A 117 15.77 -5.15 -21.67
N GLY A 118 14.67 -4.55 -21.23
CA GLY A 118 13.31 -5.10 -21.36
C GLY A 118 13.05 -6.36 -20.53
N ARG A 119 13.96 -6.74 -19.62
CA ARG A 119 13.91 -7.98 -18.83
C ARG A 119 13.79 -7.68 -17.35
N SER A 120 12.60 -7.82 -16.79
CA SER A 120 12.33 -7.56 -15.37
C SER A 120 12.74 -8.71 -14.45
N SER A 121 12.75 -9.96 -14.94
CA SER A 121 13.05 -11.15 -14.14
C SER A 121 14.48 -11.21 -13.61
N ASP A 122 15.46 -10.65 -14.34
CA ASP A 122 16.89 -10.84 -14.04
C ASP A 122 17.32 -10.29 -12.67
N PHE A 123 16.68 -9.21 -12.21
CA PHE A 123 16.97 -8.53 -10.93
C PHE A 123 15.72 -8.33 -10.05
N LYS A 124 14.57 -8.95 -10.37
CA LYS A 124 13.31 -8.78 -9.62
C LYS A 124 13.46 -9.03 -8.11
N PRO A 125 14.09 -10.13 -7.65
CA PRO A 125 14.28 -10.37 -6.21
C PRO A 125 15.22 -9.32 -5.56
N THR A 126 16.21 -8.86 -6.32
CA THR A 126 17.17 -7.83 -5.86
C THR A 126 16.49 -6.48 -5.66
N LEU A 127 15.62 -6.09 -6.59
CA LEU A 127 14.84 -4.85 -6.52
C LEU A 127 13.81 -4.88 -5.38
N LEU A 128 13.12 -6.00 -5.21
CA LEU A 128 12.11 -6.17 -4.15
C LEU A 128 12.73 -6.01 -2.75
N LEU A 129 13.87 -6.65 -2.52
CA LEU A 129 14.59 -6.54 -1.25
C LEU A 129 14.99 -5.09 -0.93
N HIS A 130 15.65 -4.40 -1.86
CA HIS A 130 16.07 -3.02 -1.64
C HIS A 130 14.88 -2.05 -1.51
N LYS A 131 13.73 -2.36 -2.14
CA LYS A 131 12.48 -1.61 -1.98
C LYS A 131 11.98 -1.75 -0.54
N ILE A 132 11.87 -2.99 -0.02
CA ILE A 132 11.45 -3.27 1.36
C ILE A 132 12.38 -2.61 2.38
N GLU A 133 13.70 -2.71 2.19
CA GLU A 133 14.69 -2.11 3.09
C GLU A 133 14.66 -0.57 3.11
N THR A 134 14.47 0.05 1.93
CA THR A 134 14.31 1.50 1.82
C THR A 134 13.06 1.96 2.55
N ILE A 135 11.97 1.22 2.36
CA ILE A 135 10.69 1.44 3.00
C ILE A 135 10.81 1.33 4.54
N ARG A 136 11.47 0.30 5.06
CA ARG A 136 11.73 0.12 6.51
C ARG A 136 12.52 1.29 7.08
N SER A 137 13.53 1.76 6.35
CA SER A 137 14.35 2.92 6.74
C SER A 137 13.50 4.19 6.81
N VAL A 138 12.62 4.41 5.83
CA VAL A 138 11.67 5.53 5.81
C VAL A 138 10.68 5.44 6.99
N ASN A 139 10.13 4.26 7.28
CA ASN A 139 9.19 4.06 8.39
C ASN A 139 9.84 4.32 9.75
N LYS A 140 11.07 3.82 9.95
CA LYS A 140 11.86 4.11 11.15
C LYS A 140 12.11 5.61 11.30
N TRP A 141 12.37 6.32 10.22
CA TRP A 141 12.52 7.78 10.25
C TRP A 141 11.21 8.52 10.50
N LEU A 142 10.07 7.98 10.08
CA LEU A 142 8.75 8.55 10.35
C LEU A 142 8.38 8.42 11.83
N GLN A 143 8.76 7.30 12.46
CA GLN A 143 8.55 7.08 13.90
C GLN A 143 9.42 7.97 14.81
N LEU A 144 10.60 8.40 14.34
CA LEU A 144 11.57 9.18 15.12
C LEU A 144 11.40 10.72 15.01
N SER A 145 10.57 11.23 14.11
CA SER A 145 10.55 12.67 13.79
C SER A 145 9.39 13.40 14.45
N ASP A 146 9.68 14.20 15.49
CA ASP A 146 8.76 15.23 15.99
C ASP A 146 8.38 16.18 14.85
N SER A 147 7.08 16.45 14.75
CA SER A 147 6.25 17.21 13.78
C SER A 147 6.85 18.39 12.95
N LYS A 148 8.08 18.85 13.17
CA LYS A 148 8.65 20.05 12.50
C LYS A 148 9.64 19.78 11.37
N ALA A 149 10.00 18.53 11.07
CA ALA A 149 10.96 18.18 10.00
C ALA A 149 10.32 17.73 8.67
N TYR A 150 9.10 18.19 8.37
CA TYR A 150 8.35 17.81 7.15
C TYR A 150 8.90 18.39 5.83
N ALA A 151 10.06 19.06 5.84
CA ALA A 151 10.49 19.93 4.75
C ALA A 151 11.40 19.30 3.68
N ILE A 152 11.92 18.09 3.85
CA ILE A 152 12.70 17.41 2.79
C ILE A 152 12.42 15.90 2.82
N ARG A 153 11.28 15.45 2.29
CA ARG A 153 11.06 14.02 2.00
C ARG A 153 10.18 13.90 0.74
N VAL A 154 10.83 13.76 -0.41
CA VAL A 154 10.18 13.38 -1.66
C VAL A 154 9.77 11.91 -1.53
N ARG A 155 8.46 11.63 -1.39
CA ARG A 155 7.93 10.36 -1.87
C ARG A 155 8.11 10.39 -3.38
N PHE A 156 9.13 9.70 -3.89
CA PHE A 156 9.09 9.31 -5.30
C PHE A 156 8.04 8.21 -5.40
N GLU A 157 6.92 8.50 -6.05
CA GLU A 157 6.10 7.46 -6.67
C GLU A 157 6.97 6.80 -7.75
N LEU A 158 7.78 5.83 -7.33
CA LEU A 158 8.11 4.64 -8.13
C LEU A 158 7.06 3.54 -7.90
N VAL A 159 5.88 3.95 -7.41
CA VAL A 159 4.65 3.16 -7.41
C VAL A 159 4.33 2.87 -8.87
N ASP A 160 4.06 1.60 -9.19
CA ASP A 160 3.68 1.06 -10.51
C ASP A 160 4.73 0.78 -11.59
N VAL A 161 6.03 0.67 -11.28
CA VAL A 161 6.91 -0.11 -12.16
C VAL A 161 7.32 -1.41 -11.49
N GLY A 162 6.41 -2.38 -11.46
CA GLY A 162 6.76 -3.75 -11.06
C GLY A 162 5.62 -4.64 -10.61
N GLU A 163 4.41 -4.11 -10.38
CA GLU A 163 3.22 -4.95 -10.22
C GLU A 163 2.64 -5.25 -11.61
N GLU A 164 2.60 -6.55 -11.91
CA GLU A 164 2.00 -7.25 -13.04
C GLU A 164 1.53 -6.44 -14.27
N ALA A 165 2.37 -5.58 -14.85
CA ALA A 165 2.12 -5.12 -16.21
C ALA A 165 2.29 -6.35 -17.13
N PRO A 166 1.24 -6.80 -17.87
CA PRO A 166 1.35 -7.92 -18.79
C PRO A 166 2.57 -7.74 -19.71
N PRO A 167 3.24 -8.82 -20.16
CA PRO A 167 4.38 -8.73 -21.09
C PRO A 167 4.08 -7.83 -22.31
N GLU A 168 2.82 -7.81 -22.73
CA GLU A 168 2.28 -6.96 -23.79
C GLU A 168 2.26 -5.46 -23.43
N VAL A 169 1.95 -5.11 -22.18
CA VAL A 169 2.00 -3.72 -21.68
C VAL A 169 3.44 -3.25 -21.54
N MET A 170 4.34 -4.10 -21.04
CA MET A 170 5.77 -3.81 -20.98
C MET A 170 6.38 -3.68 -22.39
N ALA A 171 6.00 -4.55 -23.33
CA ALA A 171 6.38 -4.44 -24.74
C ALA A 171 5.80 -3.17 -25.39
N ALA A 172 4.54 -2.83 -25.11
CA ALA A 172 3.89 -1.62 -25.61
C ALA A 172 4.47 -0.34 -24.98
N MET A 173 4.93 -0.37 -23.73
CA MET A 173 5.70 0.72 -23.11
C MET A 173 7.07 0.83 -23.78
N HIS A 174 7.76 -0.29 -23.95
CA HIS A 174 9.07 -0.36 -24.59
C HIS A 174 9.03 0.09 -26.06
N ASP A 175 7.98 -0.21 -26.79
CA ASP A 175 7.75 0.24 -28.16
C ASP A 175 7.32 1.71 -28.20
N ARG A 176 6.50 2.18 -27.26
CA ARG A 176 6.19 3.61 -27.10
C ARG A 176 7.45 4.45 -26.82
N TYR A 177 8.39 3.93 -26.02
CA TYR A 177 9.68 4.60 -25.74
C TYR A 177 10.63 4.66 -26.95
N LYS A 178 10.46 3.78 -27.95
CA LYS A 178 11.23 3.85 -29.21
C LYS A 178 10.73 4.96 -30.15
N VAL A 179 9.47 5.39 -29.99
CA VAL A 179 8.81 6.38 -30.87
C VAL A 179 8.92 7.81 -30.32
N GLU A 180 9.39 7.99 -29.09
CA GLU A 180 9.62 9.30 -28.44
C GLU A 180 10.77 10.07 -29.11
N ALA A 181 10.60 11.36 -29.43
CA ALA A 181 11.64 12.17 -30.07
C ALA A 181 12.81 12.44 -29.10
N GLY A 182 13.98 11.87 -29.41
CA GLY A 182 15.13 11.79 -28.49
C GLY A 182 15.37 10.38 -27.94
N GLY A 183 14.39 9.49 -28.10
CA GLY A 183 14.48 8.05 -27.84
C GLY A 183 14.71 7.67 -26.38
N MET A 184 14.90 6.36 -26.18
CA MET A 184 15.25 5.73 -24.90
C MET A 184 16.53 6.31 -24.28
N ASP A 185 17.47 6.78 -25.10
CA ASP A 185 18.78 7.29 -24.67
C ASP A 185 18.68 8.51 -23.73
N LEU A 186 17.85 9.49 -24.08
CA LEU A 186 17.63 10.69 -23.25
C LEU A 186 16.97 10.37 -21.90
N LYS A 187 16.11 9.35 -21.86
CA LYS A 187 15.44 8.91 -20.65
C LYS A 187 16.36 8.09 -19.75
N LEU A 188 17.13 7.16 -20.32
CA LEU A 188 18.18 6.42 -19.61
C LEU A 188 19.22 7.39 -19.04
N ARG A 189 19.67 8.36 -19.83
CA ARG A 189 20.56 9.43 -19.36
C ARG A 189 19.95 10.23 -18.20
N SER A 190 18.66 10.53 -18.22
CA SER A 190 18.00 11.20 -17.09
C SER A 190 18.00 10.33 -15.83
N MET A 191 17.74 9.02 -15.97
CA MET A 191 17.73 8.05 -14.86
C MET A 191 19.13 7.85 -14.26
N GLU A 192 20.18 7.84 -15.09
CA GLU A 192 21.59 7.85 -14.65
C GLU A 192 21.91 9.05 -13.75
N MET A 193 21.14 10.14 -13.83
CA MET A 193 21.36 11.37 -13.07
C MET A 193 20.49 11.52 -11.81
N ILE A 194 19.46 10.70 -11.61
CA ILE A 194 18.61 10.76 -10.40
C ILE A 194 19.40 10.51 -9.09
N PRO A 195 20.41 9.62 -9.04
CA PRO A 195 21.18 9.40 -7.82
C PRO A 195 21.83 10.67 -7.23
N TYR A 196 22.06 11.71 -8.04
CA TYR A 196 22.64 12.97 -7.58
C TYR A 196 21.81 13.71 -6.52
N PHE A 197 20.49 13.48 -6.46
CA PHE A 197 19.63 14.09 -5.43
C PHE A 197 19.83 13.50 -4.03
N PHE A 198 20.51 12.35 -3.92
CA PHE A 198 20.66 11.61 -2.67
C PHE A 198 22.07 11.70 -2.07
N ALA A 199 22.97 12.45 -2.69
CA ALA A 199 24.33 12.62 -2.17
C ALA A 199 24.33 13.39 -0.82
N PRO A 200 25.05 12.91 0.21
CA PRO A 200 25.03 13.54 1.54
C PRO A 200 25.61 14.97 1.52
N LEU A 201 24.87 15.91 2.12
CA LEU A 201 25.17 17.36 2.15
C LEU A 201 26.24 17.75 3.18
N SER A 202 26.81 16.81 3.92
CA SER A 202 27.55 17.03 5.18
C SER A 202 28.92 17.73 5.05
N SER A 203 29.39 18.04 3.83
CA SER A 203 30.63 18.82 3.62
C SER A 203 30.50 20.02 2.67
N MET A 204 29.30 20.32 2.16
CA MET A 204 29.12 21.34 1.11
C MET A 204 28.95 22.75 1.68
N ARG A 205 29.83 23.69 1.26
CA ARG A 205 29.54 25.14 1.33
C ARG A 205 28.32 25.39 0.44
N GLY A 206 27.18 25.80 1.00
CA GLY A 206 25.85 25.87 0.37
C GLY A 206 25.73 26.07 -1.16
N PHE A 207 24.63 25.56 -1.73
CA PHE A 207 24.33 25.60 -3.17
C PHE A 207 24.48 26.98 -3.81
N CYS A 208 24.99 27.00 -5.05
CA CYS A 208 25.13 28.20 -5.86
C CYS A 208 23.88 28.49 -6.69
N ASP A 209 23.67 29.77 -7.02
CA ASP A 209 22.66 30.16 -8.01
C ASP A 209 23.04 29.66 -9.41
N ILE A 210 22.03 29.27 -10.15
CA ILE A 210 22.13 28.64 -11.48
C ILE A 210 21.53 29.53 -12.56
N ASP A 211 21.92 29.32 -13.82
CA ASP A 211 21.26 29.95 -14.96
C ASP A 211 19.93 29.23 -15.27
N ALA A 212 18.81 29.96 -15.21
CA ALA A 212 17.49 29.42 -15.50
C ALA A 212 17.22 29.22 -17.00
N SER A 213 18.06 29.78 -17.88
CA SER A 213 17.84 29.79 -19.34
C SER A 213 17.57 28.40 -19.95
N PRO A 214 18.27 27.31 -19.57
CA PRO A 214 17.99 25.97 -20.11
C PRO A 214 16.57 25.49 -19.79
N MET A 215 16.14 25.60 -18.52
CA MET A 215 14.80 25.20 -18.10
C MET A 215 13.71 26.07 -18.74
N ILE A 216 13.96 27.37 -18.88
CA ILE A 216 13.03 28.33 -19.50
C ILE A 216 12.84 28.03 -21.00
N LYS A 217 13.90 27.65 -21.72
CA LYS A 217 13.80 27.19 -23.12
C LYS A 217 12.92 25.94 -23.26
N CYS A 218 13.06 24.97 -22.34
CA CYS A 218 12.19 23.79 -22.33
C CYS A 218 10.72 24.17 -22.10
N LEU A 219 10.45 25.08 -21.15
CA LEU A 219 9.10 25.56 -20.89
C LEU A 219 8.48 26.32 -22.08
N LEU A 220 9.28 27.08 -22.84
CA LEU A 220 8.80 27.74 -24.07
C LEU A 220 8.34 26.71 -25.11
N SER A 221 9.15 25.67 -25.35
CA SER A 221 8.79 24.58 -26.27
C SER A 221 7.50 23.87 -25.82
N MET A 222 7.36 23.53 -24.53
CA MET A 222 6.12 22.95 -24.00
C MET A 222 4.91 23.90 -24.13
N THR A 223 5.13 25.19 -23.92
CA THR A 223 4.10 26.23 -24.00
C THR A 223 3.61 26.45 -25.44
N GLU A 224 4.49 26.30 -26.44
CA GLU A 224 4.16 26.36 -27.87
C GLU A 224 3.31 25.15 -28.28
N ILE A 225 3.70 23.93 -27.89
CA ILE A 225 2.94 22.70 -28.14
C ILE A 225 1.52 22.82 -27.57
N CYS A 226 1.38 23.32 -26.33
CA CYS A 226 0.08 23.54 -25.69
C CYS A 226 -0.78 24.59 -26.39
N GLN A 227 -0.18 25.52 -27.13
CA GLN A 227 -0.89 26.62 -27.80
C GLN A 227 -1.45 26.26 -29.18
N LEU A 228 -1.02 25.15 -29.81
CA LEU A 228 -1.49 24.68 -31.11
C LEU A 228 -2.96 24.18 -31.13
N ARG A 229 -3.72 24.46 -30.07
CA ARG A 229 -5.11 24.04 -29.82
C ARG A 229 -6.09 24.56 -30.89
N ALA A 230 -6.86 23.65 -31.50
CA ALA A 230 -8.21 23.93 -32.04
C ALA A 230 -9.28 23.62 -30.97
N PRO A 231 -10.48 24.23 -30.99
CA PRO A 231 -11.46 24.03 -29.94
C PRO A 231 -12.28 22.77 -30.20
N ALA A 232 -12.14 21.76 -29.33
CA ALA A 232 -13.20 20.86 -28.82
C ALA A 232 -12.68 19.43 -28.55
N THR A 233 -13.03 18.94 -27.35
CA THR A 233 -13.38 17.56 -26.97
C THR A 233 -12.37 16.49 -26.55
N ASP A 234 -11.03 16.66 -26.58
CA ASP A 234 -10.16 15.63 -25.96
C ASP A 234 -8.85 16.16 -25.37
N GLU A 235 -8.59 15.90 -24.08
CA GLU A 235 -7.39 16.33 -23.32
C GLU A 235 -6.20 15.35 -23.44
N LYS A 236 -6.48 14.07 -23.72
CA LYS A 236 -5.50 12.98 -23.87
C LYS A 236 -4.47 13.15 -25.01
N PRO A 237 -4.76 13.77 -26.18
CA PRO A 237 -3.79 13.84 -27.28
C PRO A 237 -2.66 14.85 -27.04
N VAL A 238 -2.87 15.92 -26.25
CA VAL A 238 -1.82 16.93 -26.01
C VAL A 238 -0.74 16.42 -25.07
N GLN A 239 -1.12 15.71 -24.00
CA GLN A 239 -0.16 15.02 -23.14
C GLN A 239 0.69 14.06 -23.96
N GLN A 240 0.04 13.23 -24.80
CA GLN A 240 0.73 12.30 -25.69
C GLN A 240 1.71 13.02 -26.64
N ILE A 241 1.34 14.16 -27.23
CA ILE A 241 2.22 14.93 -28.13
C ILE A 241 3.43 15.52 -27.39
N VAL A 242 3.24 16.06 -26.18
CA VAL A 242 4.34 16.61 -25.35
C VAL A 242 5.38 15.54 -25.01
N TRP A 243 4.93 14.31 -24.76
CA TRP A 243 5.81 13.15 -24.61
C TRP A 243 6.42 12.75 -25.95
N LEU A 244 5.63 12.59 -27.01
CA LEU A 244 6.11 12.20 -28.35
C LEU A 244 7.18 13.15 -28.93
N GLU A 245 7.12 14.46 -28.66
CA GLU A 245 8.13 15.45 -29.09
C GLU A 245 9.35 15.57 -28.13
N GLY A 246 9.35 14.80 -27.03
CA GLY A 246 10.44 14.73 -26.06
C GLY A 246 10.63 16.00 -25.23
N ALA A 247 9.64 16.92 -25.23
CA ALA A 247 9.74 18.20 -24.54
C ALA A 247 9.76 18.02 -23.01
N ALA A 248 8.98 17.06 -22.48
CA ALA A 248 8.98 16.70 -21.07
C ALA A 248 10.32 16.09 -20.60
N VAL A 249 10.89 15.19 -21.39
CA VAL A 249 12.18 14.55 -21.06
C VAL A 249 13.33 15.56 -21.09
N LYS A 250 13.36 16.47 -22.08
CA LYS A 250 14.33 17.58 -22.13
C LYS A 250 14.24 18.49 -20.90
N TRP A 251 13.03 18.76 -20.42
CA TRP A 251 12.83 19.54 -19.20
C TRP A 251 13.34 18.80 -17.95
N ILE A 252 13.06 17.50 -17.82
CA ILE A 252 13.60 16.68 -16.72
C ILE A 252 15.13 16.71 -16.73
N LEU A 253 15.75 16.47 -17.89
CA LEU A 253 17.21 16.50 -18.02
C LEU A 253 17.78 17.87 -17.62
N ALA A 254 17.19 18.96 -18.12
CA ALA A 254 17.61 20.32 -17.77
C ALA A 254 17.45 20.59 -16.26
N ALA A 255 16.40 20.06 -15.61
CA ALA A 255 16.21 20.20 -14.17
C ALA A 255 17.31 19.47 -13.37
N ILE A 256 17.76 18.30 -13.85
CA ILE A 256 18.81 17.54 -13.16
C ILE A 256 20.20 18.12 -13.44
N GLU A 257 20.50 18.51 -14.69
CA GLU A 257 21.77 19.14 -15.06
C GLU A 257 21.98 20.45 -14.27
N THR A 258 20.95 21.29 -14.17
CA THR A 258 21.01 22.51 -13.35
C THR A 258 21.10 22.23 -11.85
N HIS A 259 20.56 21.11 -11.34
CA HIS A 259 20.79 20.69 -9.95
C HIS A 259 22.26 20.39 -9.71
N VAL A 260 22.89 19.64 -10.64
CA VAL A 260 24.30 19.30 -10.56
C VAL A 260 25.19 20.55 -10.62
N GLU A 261 24.84 21.53 -11.46
CA GLU A 261 25.54 22.83 -11.52
C GLU A 261 25.44 23.65 -10.24
N SER A 262 24.36 23.48 -9.47
CA SER A 262 24.19 24.18 -8.19
C SER A 262 25.12 23.65 -7.09
N MET A 263 25.72 22.46 -7.26
CA MET A 263 26.58 21.83 -6.26
C MET A 263 28.03 22.38 -6.28
N PRO A 264 28.65 22.58 -5.10
CA PRO A 264 30.00 23.15 -4.94
C PRO A 264 31.11 22.10 -5.10
N TRP A 265 31.43 21.67 -6.33
CA TRP A 265 32.53 20.72 -6.58
C TRP A 265 33.73 21.39 -7.28
N GLN A 266 34.67 21.88 -6.47
CA GLN A 266 36.10 22.18 -6.73
C GLN A 266 36.55 23.00 -7.97
N ASP A 267 37.40 23.99 -7.67
CA ASP A 267 38.12 24.99 -8.48
C ASP A 267 37.27 25.97 -9.33
N ASP A 268 37.15 27.17 -8.78
CA ASP A 268 36.64 28.44 -9.34
C ASP A 268 37.22 28.81 -10.72
N ARG A 269 38.23 28.08 -11.20
CA ARG A 269 39.01 28.36 -12.42
C ARG A 269 38.34 27.93 -13.72
N THR A 270 37.27 27.11 -13.68
CA THR A 270 36.56 26.65 -14.89
C THR A 270 35.11 27.10 -15.01
N ARG A 271 34.59 27.87 -14.06
CA ARG A 271 33.33 28.59 -14.26
C ARG A 271 33.54 29.62 -15.36
N LYS A 272 33.19 29.26 -16.60
CA LYS A 272 32.98 30.24 -17.66
C LYS A 272 32.05 31.29 -17.06
N GLU A 273 32.55 32.51 -16.89
CA GLU A 273 31.73 33.67 -16.55
C GLU A 273 30.67 33.82 -17.64
N THR A 274 29.55 33.16 -17.41
CA THR A 274 28.42 33.20 -18.33
C THR A 274 27.66 34.46 -17.92
N SER A 275 28.01 35.54 -18.61
CA SER A 275 27.34 36.85 -18.68
C SER A 275 26.93 37.50 -17.35
N PRO A 276 27.51 38.65 -16.97
CA PRO A 276 27.02 39.42 -15.83
C PRO A 276 25.64 39.99 -16.15
N GLY A 277 24.56 39.38 -15.63
CA GLY A 277 23.19 39.91 -15.71
C GLY A 277 22.06 38.95 -16.12
N GLY A 278 22.33 37.64 -16.29
CA GLY A 278 21.32 36.64 -16.71
C GLY A 278 20.29 36.24 -15.64
N MET A 279 19.32 35.39 -16.02
CA MET A 279 18.25 34.85 -15.17
C MET A 279 18.81 33.88 -14.12
N LYS A 280 19.40 34.40 -13.05
CA LYS A 280 19.94 33.59 -11.95
C LYS A 280 18.87 33.29 -10.90
N SER A 281 18.89 32.09 -10.35
CA SER A 281 17.99 31.65 -9.28
C SER A 281 18.61 30.54 -8.45
N SER A 282 18.12 30.34 -7.23
CA SER A 282 18.33 29.05 -6.57
C SER A 282 17.65 27.95 -7.39
N TRP A 283 18.26 26.77 -7.42
CA TRP A 283 17.68 25.61 -8.09
C TRP A 283 16.29 25.27 -7.55
N SER A 284 16.13 25.26 -6.24
CA SER A 284 14.85 24.97 -5.58
C SER A 284 13.74 25.97 -5.93
N GLY A 285 14.04 27.28 -5.96
CA GLY A 285 13.06 28.30 -6.32
C GLY A 285 12.66 28.25 -7.80
N LEU A 286 13.64 27.97 -8.67
CA LEU A 286 13.39 27.75 -10.10
C LEU A 286 12.52 26.52 -10.33
N PHE A 287 12.89 25.39 -9.72
CA PHE A 287 12.18 24.13 -9.87
C PHE A 287 10.71 24.26 -9.43
N ILE A 288 10.44 24.83 -8.26
CA ILE A 288 9.07 25.08 -7.77
C ILE A 288 8.28 25.96 -8.74
N ALA A 289 8.86 27.06 -9.23
CA ALA A 289 8.18 27.94 -10.17
C ALA A 289 7.88 27.24 -11.51
N THR A 290 8.81 26.45 -12.04
CA THR A 290 8.58 25.69 -13.28
C THR A 290 7.51 24.60 -13.12
N GLN A 291 7.48 23.92 -11.98
CA GLN A 291 6.46 22.92 -11.63
C GLN A 291 5.06 23.55 -11.52
N LEU A 292 4.95 24.66 -10.78
CA LEU A 292 3.69 25.40 -10.66
C LEU A 292 3.21 25.92 -12.03
N TYR A 293 4.12 26.38 -12.89
CA TYR A 293 3.77 26.82 -14.24
C TYR A 293 3.20 25.66 -15.08
N VAL A 294 3.90 24.54 -15.13
CA VAL A 294 3.50 23.37 -15.92
C VAL A 294 2.17 22.78 -15.42
N HIS A 295 1.97 22.72 -14.10
CA HIS A 295 0.77 22.14 -13.49
C HIS A 295 -0.43 23.11 -13.49
N GLN A 296 -0.23 24.37 -13.07
CA GLN A 296 -1.33 25.32 -12.84
C GLN A 296 -1.61 26.24 -14.02
N VAL A 297 -0.61 26.56 -14.86
CA VAL A 297 -0.76 27.46 -16.02
C VAL A 297 -1.02 26.67 -17.29
N LEU A 298 -0.21 25.64 -17.58
CA LEU A 298 -0.40 24.81 -18.79
C LEU A 298 -1.45 23.71 -18.60
N GLY A 299 -1.70 23.25 -17.37
CA GLY A 299 -2.66 22.18 -17.10
C GLY A 299 -2.25 20.82 -17.68
N LEU A 300 -0.96 20.61 -17.94
CA LEU A 300 -0.45 19.39 -18.58
C LEU A 300 -0.48 18.16 -17.66
N TRP A 301 -0.50 18.38 -16.35
CA TRP A 301 -0.43 17.35 -15.32
C TRP A 301 -1.67 17.49 -14.46
N ILE A 302 -2.84 17.16 -15.00
CA ILE A 302 -4.07 17.15 -14.19
C ILE A 302 -3.89 15.97 -13.23
N LEU A 303 -3.59 16.26 -11.97
CA LEU A 303 -3.82 15.30 -10.91
C LEU A 303 -5.34 15.18 -10.79
N ASP A 304 -5.88 13.97 -10.69
CA ASP A 304 -7.32 13.72 -10.50
C ASP A 304 -7.88 14.42 -9.24
N ALA A 305 -7.01 14.96 -8.38
CA ALA A 305 -7.31 15.80 -7.24
C ALA A 305 -6.46 17.11 -7.24
N PRO A 306 -7.00 18.24 -6.72
CA PRO A 306 -6.22 19.45 -6.49
C PRO A 306 -5.04 19.17 -5.54
N LEU A 307 -3.93 19.90 -5.70
CA LEU A 307 -2.75 19.77 -4.82
C LEU A 307 -3.16 19.83 -3.35
N GLU A 308 -2.63 18.95 -2.49
CA GLU A 308 -2.93 18.99 -1.07
C GLU A 308 -2.56 20.36 -0.47
N VAL A 309 -3.50 20.99 0.27
CA VAL A 309 -3.34 22.34 0.83
C VAL A 309 -2.04 22.50 1.63
N LYS A 310 -1.63 21.48 2.40
CA LYS A 310 -0.40 21.50 3.20
C LYS A 310 0.85 21.51 2.33
N PHE A 311 0.92 20.62 1.34
CA PHE A 311 2.01 20.56 0.38
C PHE A 311 2.11 21.86 -0.44
N HIS A 312 0.97 22.36 -0.92
CA HIS A 312 0.87 23.60 -1.67
C HIS A 312 1.36 24.81 -0.85
N SER A 313 0.92 24.89 0.41
CA SER A 313 1.38 25.89 1.38
C SER A 313 2.90 25.84 1.56
N HIS A 314 3.48 24.64 1.69
CA HIS A 314 4.89 24.46 1.95
C HIS A 314 5.77 24.90 0.77
N ILE A 315 5.45 24.45 -0.45
CA ILE A 315 6.21 24.83 -1.66
C ILE A 315 6.11 26.33 -1.96
N LEU A 316 4.94 26.96 -1.71
CA LEU A 316 4.74 28.40 -1.90
C LEU A 316 5.42 29.23 -0.82
N ALA A 317 5.46 28.76 0.42
CA ALA A 317 6.23 29.40 1.48
C ALA A 317 7.73 29.41 1.13
N TYR A 318 8.24 28.30 0.60
CA TYR A 318 9.62 28.22 0.14
C TYR A 318 9.88 29.12 -1.07
N LEU A 319 8.99 29.14 -2.07
CA LEU A 319 9.09 30.06 -3.21
C LEU A 319 9.07 31.52 -2.76
N SER A 320 8.23 31.87 -1.78
CA SER A 320 8.21 33.22 -1.22
C SER A 320 9.51 33.57 -0.50
N TRP A 321 10.15 32.61 0.17
CA TRP A 321 11.45 32.81 0.81
C TRP A 321 12.57 33.00 -0.23
N ASP A 322 12.56 32.22 -1.32
CA ASP A 322 13.48 32.40 -2.45
C ASP A 322 13.32 33.79 -3.10
N LEU A 323 12.08 34.23 -3.32
CA LEU A 323 11.79 35.56 -3.86
C LEU A 323 12.26 36.68 -2.94
N ALA A 324 12.13 36.52 -1.62
CA ALA A 324 12.65 37.48 -0.66
C ALA A 324 14.19 37.56 -0.67
N ARG A 325 14.88 36.43 -0.86
CA ARG A 325 16.35 36.41 -1.03
C ARG A 325 16.82 37.08 -2.31
N GLY A 326 16.04 36.94 -3.39
CA GLY A 326 16.32 37.54 -4.69
C GLY A 326 15.85 38.98 -4.86
N GLU A 327 15.35 39.65 -3.81
CA GLU A 327 14.75 40.98 -3.89
C GLU A 327 15.72 42.06 -4.39
N SER A 328 17.04 41.87 -4.18
CA SER A 328 18.08 42.77 -4.68
C SER A 328 18.09 42.96 -6.20
N CYS A 329 17.49 42.03 -6.97
CA CYS A 329 17.37 42.19 -8.42
C CYS A 329 16.39 43.30 -8.84
N LEU A 330 15.50 43.73 -7.94
CA LEU A 330 14.58 44.85 -8.16
C LEU A 330 15.29 46.20 -8.08
N GLU A 331 16.36 46.29 -7.26
CA GLU A 331 17.15 47.50 -7.04
C GLU A 331 18.38 47.58 -7.97
N ALA A 332 18.93 46.44 -8.38
CA ALA A 332 20.18 46.32 -9.15
C ALA A 332 20.07 46.74 -10.64
N GLY A 333 18.90 47.19 -11.12
CA GLY A 333 18.70 47.74 -12.47
C GLY A 333 18.74 46.72 -13.62
N SER A 334 18.86 45.41 -13.35
CA SER A 334 18.77 44.37 -14.40
C SER A 334 17.31 44.07 -14.76
N THR A 335 16.87 44.57 -15.91
CA THR A 335 15.52 44.33 -16.44
C THR A 335 15.23 42.83 -16.61
N VAL A 336 16.22 42.03 -17.01
CA VAL A 336 16.05 40.57 -17.23
C VAL A 336 15.84 39.85 -15.90
N ALA A 337 16.63 40.17 -14.88
CA ALA A 337 16.51 39.54 -13.57
C ALA A 337 15.22 39.97 -12.84
N SER A 338 14.83 41.23 -12.97
CA SER A 338 13.56 41.76 -12.43
C SER A 338 12.34 41.12 -13.12
N ASN A 339 12.34 40.99 -14.44
CA ASN A 339 11.25 40.35 -15.18
C ASN A 339 11.14 38.85 -14.84
N PHE A 340 12.27 38.16 -14.70
CA PHE A 340 12.30 36.76 -14.31
C PHE A 340 11.83 36.56 -12.86
N TRP A 341 12.21 37.44 -11.94
CA TRP A 341 11.70 37.47 -10.57
C TRP A 341 10.18 37.65 -10.54
N PHE A 342 9.65 38.58 -11.34
CA PHE A 342 8.22 38.79 -11.49
C PHE A 342 7.50 37.57 -12.04
N TRP A 343 8.07 36.89 -13.03
CA TRP A 343 7.49 35.66 -13.56
C TRP A 343 7.31 34.61 -12.45
N LYS A 344 8.33 34.36 -11.63
CA LYS A 344 8.25 33.43 -10.48
C LYS A 344 7.16 33.85 -9.48
N ALA A 345 7.11 35.14 -9.13
CA ALA A 345 6.11 35.69 -8.21
C ALA A 345 4.68 35.57 -8.76
N PHE A 346 4.49 35.83 -10.05
CA PHE A 346 3.18 35.78 -10.70
C PHE A 346 2.66 34.35 -10.84
N VAL A 347 3.53 33.39 -11.18
CA VAL A 347 3.17 31.96 -11.21
C VAL A 347 2.68 31.50 -9.83
N GLY A 348 3.38 31.86 -8.75
CA GLY A 348 2.94 31.54 -7.38
C GLY A 348 1.60 32.19 -7.00
N ALA A 349 1.39 33.46 -7.36
CA ALA A 349 0.14 34.17 -7.12
C ALA A 349 -1.04 33.59 -7.91
N PHE A 350 -0.81 33.23 -9.18
CA PHE A 350 -1.81 32.60 -10.05
C PHE A 350 -2.20 31.21 -9.56
N SER A 351 -1.22 30.43 -9.13
CA SER A 351 -1.42 29.13 -8.50
C SER A 351 -2.32 29.23 -7.26
N LEU A 352 -2.05 30.20 -6.37
CA LEU A 352 -2.90 30.48 -5.20
C LEU A 352 -4.32 30.90 -5.57
N ALA A 353 -4.49 31.75 -6.58
CA ALA A 353 -5.80 32.20 -7.02
C ALA A 353 -6.65 31.03 -7.51
N ARG A 354 -6.08 30.15 -8.35
CA ARG A 354 -6.76 28.95 -8.83
C ARG A 354 -7.17 28.01 -7.71
N HIS A 355 -6.26 27.71 -6.78
CA HIS A 355 -6.51 26.81 -5.67
C HIS A 355 -7.61 27.33 -4.73
N ILE A 356 -7.60 28.64 -4.42
CA ILE A 356 -8.61 29.26 -3.55
C ILE A 356 -9.98 29.31 -4.25
N GLU A 357 -10.03 29.53 -5.56
CA GLU A 357 -11.27 29.50 -6.35
C GLU A 357 -11.89 28.10 -6.39
N THR A 358 -11.07 27.04 -6.43
CA THR A 358 -11.56 25.65 -6.46
C THR A 358 -11.95 25.09 -5.09
N ASP A 359 -11.18 25.36 -4.02
CA ASP A 359 -11.32 24.66 -2.73
C ASP A 359 -11.68 25.57 -1.54
N HIS A 360 -11.83 26.89 -1.76
CA HIS A 360 -12.21 27.87 -0.72
C HIS A 360 -11.34 27.81 0.57
N ALA A 361 -10.10 27.31 0.45
CA ALA A 361 -9.24 26.99 1.58
C ALA A 361 -8.72 28.24 2.32
N VAL A 362 -9.26 28.50 3.51
CA VAL A 362 -8.93 29.68 4.33
C VAL A 362 -7.44 29.71 4.74
N ALA A 363 -6.80 28.55 4.85
CA ALA A 363 -5.40 28.42 5.24
C ALA A 363 -4.41 29.13 4.28
N LEU A 364 -4.78 29.36 3.02
CA LEU A 364 -3.90 29.95 2.01
C LEU A 364 -3.97 31.49 1.93
N TYR A 365 -4.91 32.14 2.64
CA TYR A 365 -5.04 33.61 2.62
C TYR A 365 -3.79 34.38 3.08
N PRO A 366 -3.02 33.93 4.11
CA PRO A 366 -1.78 34.59 4.50
C PRO A 366 -0.74 34.60 3.37
N LEU A 367 -0.56 33.46 2.68
CA LEU A 367 0.34 33.34 1.54
C LEU A 367 -0.15 34.18 0.35
N ARG A 368 -1.46 34.20 0.08
CA ARG A 368 -2.05 35.10 -0.92
C ARG A 368 -1.67 36.56 -0.66
N ARG A 369 -1.80 37.02 0.59
CA ARG A 369 -1.41 38.38 0.99
C ARG A 369 0.08 38.63 0.75
N GLN A 370 0.93 37.64 1.03
CA GLN A 370 2.37 37.72 0.83
C GLN A 370 2.73 37.85 -0.65
N PHE A 371 2.17 37.01 -1.52
CA PHE A 371 2.40 37.10 -2.97
C PHE A 371 1.84 38.40 -3.58
N VAL A 372 0.69 38.89 -3.10
CA VAL A 372 0.17 40.21 -3.49
C VAL A 372 1.18 41.33 -3.17
N ARG A 373 1.82 41.29 -2.00
CA ARG A 373 2.86 42.25 -1.62
C ARG A 373 4.09 42.16 -2.54
N LEU A 374 4.51 40.95 -2.89
CA LEU A 374 5.63 40.73 -3.82
C LEU A 374 5.35 41.33 -5.20
N LEU A 375 4.14 41.11 -5.74
CA LEU A 375 3.73 41.70 -7.02
C LEU A 375 3.61 43.22 -6.97
N TYR A 376 3.13 43.76 -5.85
CA TYR A 376 3.07 45.21 -5.64
C TYR A 376 4.46 45.84 -5.62
N LYS A 377 5.41 45.25 -4.89
CA LYS A 377 6.81 45.71 -4.84
C LYS A 377 7.44 45.78 -6.23
N TRP A 378 7.24 44.75 -7.05
CA TRP A 378 7.76 44.76 -8.42
C TRP A 378 7.07 45.81 -9.31
N SER A 379 5.75 45.96 -9.18
CA SER A 379 4.98 46.99 -9.92
C SER A 379 5.43 48.41 -9.55
N GLU A 380 5.76 48.65 -8.28
CA GLU A 380 6.29 49.91 -7.80
C GLU A 380 7.71 50.16 -8.33
N ALA A 381 8.59 49.17 -8.24
CA ALA A 381 9.98 49.26 -8.72
C ALA A 381 10.10 49.46 -10.24
N THR A 382 9.20 48.87 -11.03
CA THR A 382 9.23 48.96 -12.51
C THR A 382 8.33 50.06 -13.08
N GLY A 383 7.42 50.62 -12.29
CA GLY A 383 6.41 51.58 -12.74
C GLY A 383 5.27 50.99 -13.57
N ILE A 384 5.24 49.66 -13.77
CA ILE A 384 4.26 48.98 -14.62
C ILE A 384 2.97 48.74 -13.84
N LYS A 385 1.86 49.33 -14.32
CA LYS A 385 0.56 49.29 -13.64
C LYS A 385 -0.55 48.65 -14.47
N THR A 386 -0.35 48.46 -15.77
CA THR A 386 -1.37 47.88 -16.64
C THR A 386 -1.16 46.37 -16.83
N TRP A 387 -2.25 45.62 -16.94
CA TRP A 387 -2.18 44.19 -17.25
C TRP A 387 -1.53 43.94 -18.61
N LYS A 388 -1.76 44.83 -19.58
CA LYS A 388 -1.22 44.68 -20.94
C LYS A 388 0.31 44.64 -20.92
N GLU A 389 0.94 45.58 -20.23
CA GLU A 389 2.41 45.63 -20.08
C GLU A 389 2.95 44.45 -19.26
N ALA A 390 2.30 44.12 -18.13
CA ALA A 390 2.68 42.99 -17.29
C ALA A 390 2.61 41.65 -18.06
N ARG A 391 1.58 41.49 -18.90
CA ARG A 391 1.41 40.29 -19.74
C ARG A 391 2.51 40.16 -20.78
N GLU A 392 2.94 41.25 -21.44
CA GLU A 392 4.05 41.19 -22.39
C GLU A 392 5.35 40.77 -21.72
N ILE A 393 5.55 41.14 -20.44
CA ILE A 393 6.70 40.69 -19.66
C ILE A 393 6.61 39.20 -19.33
N LEU A 394 5.43 38.70 -18.93
CA LEU A 394 5.23 37.26 -18.71
C LEU A 394 5.51 36.45 -19.99
N ILE A 395 5.01 36.92 -21.14
CA ILE A 395 5.24 36.30 -22.46
C ILE A 395 6.72 36.34 -22.84
N GLY A 396 7.42 37.44 -22.53
CA GLY A 396 8.86 37.59 -22.78
C GLY A 396 9.74 36.63 -21.97
N ILE A 397 9.23 36.06 -20.88
CA ILE A 397 9.88 34.97 -20.13
C ILE A 397 9.32 33.63 -20.61
N VAL A 398 8.12 33.24 -20.16
CA VAL A 398 7.34 32.10 -20.63
C VAL A 398 5.88 32.33 -20.21
N TRP A 399 4.96 32.56 -21.16
CA TRP A 399 3.53 32.59 -20.85
C TRP A 399 2.68 32.30 -22.08
N PRO A 400 1.49 31.68 -21.94
CA PRO A 400 0.63 31.43 -23.07
C PRO A 400 0.14 32.71 -23.78
N LYS A 401 0.18 32.72 -25.12
CA LYS A 401 -0.34 33.85 -25.92
C LYS A 401 -1.87 33.89 -25.98
N SER A 402 -2.57 32.81 -25.63
CA SER A 402 -4.03 32.78 -25.56
C SER A 402 -4.56 33.64 -24.39
N ALA A 403 -5.79 34.15 -24.52
CA ALA A 403 -6.37 35.01 -23.50
C ALA A 403 -6.83 34.19 -22.26
N PHE A 404 -6.04 34.22 -21.19
CA PHE A 404 -6.45 33.69 -19.89
C PHE A 404 -7.23 34.76 -19.11
N THR A 405 -8.56 34.62 -19.05
CA THR A 405 -9.44 35.47 -18.22
C THR A 405 -9.01 35.47 -16.74
N HIS A 406 -8.55 34.33 -16.23
CA HIS A 406 -8.10 34.14 -14.84
C HIS A 406 -6.78 34.85 -14.50
N ALA A 407 -5.89 35.05 -15.49
CA ALA A 407 -4.62 35.75 -15.26
C ALA A 407 -4.86 37.26 -15.09
N HIS A 408 -5.77 37.80 -15.91
CA HIS A 408 -6.22 39.19 -15.79
C HIS A 408 -6.95 39.45 -14.47
N THR A 409 -7.81 38.53 -14.00
CA THR A 409 -8.46 38.67 -12.67
C THR A 409 -7.44 38.60 -11.55
N THR A 410 -6.47 37.68 -11.60
CA THR A 410 -5.38 37.58 -10.62
C THR A 410 -4.62 38.90 -10.50
N TRP A 411 -4.20 39.49 -11.63
CA TRP A 411 -3.52 40.78 -11.66
C TRP A 411 -4.36 41.91 -11.05
N LEU A 412 -5.64 42.02 -11.42
CA LEU A 412 -6.54 43.04 -10.89
C LEU A 412 -6.79 42.90 -9.38
N HIS A 413 -6.92 41.67 -8.88
CA HIS A 413 -7.07 41.40 -7.45
C HIS A 413 -5.81 41.78 -6.64
N CYS A 414 -4.62 41.72 -7.25
CA CYS A 414 -3.37 42.09 -6.59
C CYS A 414 -3.18 43.61 -6.49
N LEU A 415 -3.60 44.38 -7.49
CA LEU A 415 -3.39 45.84 -7.54
C LEU A 415 -4.58 46.69 -7.05
N SER A 416 -5.70 46.07 -6.66
CA SER A 416 -6.85 46.76 -6.06
C SER A 416 -7.36 46.04 -4.81
N PRO A 417 -6.63 46.07 -3.69
CA PRO A 417 -7.03 45.39 -2.45
C PRO A 417 -8.33 45.95 -1.82
N ASN A 418 -8.75 47.18 -2.17
CA ASN A 418 -9.88 47.89 -1.53
C ASN A 418 -11.14 48.10 -2.40
N LYS A 419 -11.26 47.48 -3.58
CA LYS A 419 -12.49 47.56 -4.41
C LYS A 419 -13.19 46.20 -4.51
N VAL A 420 -13.68 45.69 -3.37
CA VAL A 420 -14.43 44.42 -3.29
C VAL A 420 -15.89 44.56 -3.79
N HIS A 421 -16.37 45.75 -4.18
CA HIS A 421 -17.79 45.95 -4.50
C HIS A 421 -18.19 46.10 -5.97
N LEU A 422 -17.27 45.95 -6.94
CA LEU A 422 -17.62 46.20 -8.34
C LEU A 422 -17.35 45.01 -9.27
N LYS A 423 -17.94 43.83 -9.01
CA LYS A 423 -17.97 42.74 -10.01
C LYS A 423 -19.05 41.66 -9.83
N GLY A 424 -20.18 41.98 -9.20
CA GLY A 424 -21.39 41.14 -9.25
C GLY A 424 -22.18 41.24 -10.57
N ALA A 425 -21.92 42.26 -11.39
CA ALA A 425 -22.76 42.58 -12.56
C ALA A 425 -22.27 41.97 -13.88
N ILE A 426 -20.96 41.78 -14.07
CA ILE A 426 -20.40 41.31 -15.36
C ILE A 426 -20.34 39.78 -15.44
N VAL A 427 -20.12 39.10 -14.31
CA VAL A 427 -20.14 37.62 -14.24
C VAL A 427 -21.57 37.07 -14.38
N LYS A 428 -22.59 37.82 -13.90
CA LYS A 428 -24.00 37.45 -14.09
C LYS A 428 -24.41 37.40 -15.57
N SER A 429 -23.83 38.22 -16.44
CA SER A 429 -24.24 38.24 -17.86
C SER A 429 -23.81 37.01 -18.66
N ILE A 430 -22.79 36.27 -18.22
CA ILE A 430 -22.20 35.17 -19.01
C ILE A 430 -22.56 33.79 -18.42
N LEU A 431 -22.89 33.72 -17.13
CA LEU A 431 -23.25 32.46 -16.44
C LEU A 431 -24.75 32.12 -16.48
N TYR A 432 -25.55 32.78 -17.33
CA TYR A 432 -27.01 32.60 -17.38
C TYR A 432 -27.49 31.46 -18.32
N ARG A 433 -26.65 30.49 -18.67
CA ARG A 433 -27.06 29.42 -19.61
C ARG A 433 -26.82 27.97 -19.25
N VAL A 434 -26.29 27.63 -18.08
CA VAL A 434 -26.30 26.22 -17.63
C VAL A 434 -26.37 26.20 -16.10
N THR A 435 -27.28 25.38 -15.56
CA THR A 435 -27.52 25.03 -14.15
C THR A 435 -28.48 25.90 -13.35
N ASP A 436 -29.78 25.70 -13.60
CA ASP A 436 -30.78 25.69 -12.53
C ASP A 436 -30.58 24.42 -11.67
N MET A 437 -30.38 24.60 -10.37
CA MET A 437 -31.01 23.89 -9.25
C MET A 437 -30.10 23.88 -7.99
N VAL A 438 -30.70 24.38 -6.89
CA VAL A 438 -30.44 24.13 -5.46
C VAL A 438 -29.71 25.21 -4.63
N ALA A 439 -30.54 25.81 -3.76
CA ALA A 439 -30.34 26.33 -2.40
C ALA A 439 -29.59 27.66 -2.15
N ILE A 440 -30.42 28.67 -1.87
CA ILE A 440 -30.12 29.94 -1.21
C ILE A 440 -29.64 29.70 0.23
N HIS A 441 -28.46 30.22 0.60
CA HIS A 441 -28.08 30.44 2.01
C HIS A 441 -28.68 31.77 2.51
N PRO A 442 -29.34 31.82 3.69
CA PRO A 442 -29.84 33.08 4.23
C PRO A 442 -28.73 33.88 4.93
N VAL A 443 -28.79 35.19 4.69
CA VAL A 443 -28.06 36.25 5.40
C VAL A 443 -28.43 36.23 6.88
N HIS A 444 -27.43 36.33 7.77
CA HIS A 444 -27.63 36.40 9.22
C HIS A 444 -28.50 37.60 9.61
N GLN A 445 -29.61 37.35 10.31
CA GLN A 445 -30.34 38.35 11.08
C GLN A 445 -29.82 38.35 12.53
N PRO A 446 -29.55 39.52 13.14
CA PRO A 446 -29.16 39.60 14.55
C PRO A 446 -30.41 39.38 15.43
N GLY A 447 -30.45 38.25 16.14
CA GLY A 447 -31.56 37.90 17.05
C GLY A 447 -31.88 36.40 17.16
N ALA A 448 -31.23 35.51 16.39
CA ALA A 448 -31.46 34.07 16.49
C ALA A 448 -30.86 33.47 17.79
N PRO A 449 -31.55 32.52 18.44
CA PRO A 449 -31.05 31.85 19.65
C PRO A 449 -29.69 31.20 19.37
N ILE A 450 -28.72 31.55 20.22
CA ILE A 450 -27.34 31.04 20.14
C ILE A 450 -27.39 29.56 20.54
N ASP A 451 -26.85 28.68 19.69
CA ASP A 451 -26.69 27.26 20.00
C ASP A 451 -25.69 27.10 21.18
N LEU A 452 -26.23 26.83 22.37
CA LEU A 452 -25.43 26.65 23.59
C LEU A 452 -24.60 25.36 23.55
N LEU A 453 -25.06 24.33 22.84
CA LEU A 453 -24.32 23.08 22.65
C LEU A 453 -23.07 23.31 21.77
N ALA A 454 -23.09 24.32 20.90
CA ALA A 454 -21.93 24.69 20.09
C ALA A 454 -20.77 25.26 20.92
N ARG A 455 -20.95 25.50 22.23
CA ARG A 455 -19.88 25.90 23.16
C ARG A 455 -19.23 24.73 23.89
N CYS A 456 -19.82 23.54 23.85
CA CYS A 456 -19.25 22.35 24.48
C CYS A 456 -18.02 21.85 23.70
N PRO A 457 -17.02 21.24 24.36
CA PRO A 457 -15.91 20.51 23.71
C PRO A 457 -16.39 19.39 22.78
N ASP A 458 -15.61 19.09 21.73
CA ASP A 458 -15.95 18.04 20.75
C ASP A 458 -16.18 16.68 21.41
N LEU A 459 -15.36 16.29 22.40
CA LEU A 459 -15.50 15.02 23.13
C LEU A 459 -16.86 14.87 23.81
N LEU A 460 -17.37 15.93 24.46
CA LEU A 460 -18.68 15.88 25.12
C LEU A 460 -19.82 15.79 24.10
N ILE A 461 -19.67 16.44 22.95
CA ILE A 461 -20.66 16.35 21.87
C ILE A 461 -20.65 14.94 21.28
N VAL A 462 -19.48 14.36 21.02
CA VAL A 462 -19.34 12.98 20.53
C VAL A 462 -20.02 12.00 21.48
N SER A 463 -19.77 12.09 22.80
CA SER A 463 -20.46 11.24 23.77
C SER A 463 -21.98 11.42 23.77
N ILE A 464 -22.49 12.64 23.53
CA ILE A 464 -23.93 12.85 23.35
C ILE A 464 -24.42 12.18 22.06
N LEU A 465 -23.70 12.34 20.95
CA LEU A 465 -24.04 11.74 19.66
C LEU A 465 -24.02 10.20 19.72
N GLU A 466 -23.09 9.59 20.45
CA GLU A 466 -23.01 8.13 20.66
C GLU A 466 -24.27 7.56 21.34
N THR A 467 -24.98 8.37 22.15
CA THR A 467 -26.24 7.95 22.78
C THR A 467 -27.47 8.08 21.86
N LEU A 468 -27.34 8.74 20.70
CA LEU A 468 -28.46 8.96 19.79
C LEU A 468 -28.60 7.80 18.79
N PRO A 469 -29.83 7.45 18.39
CA PRO A 469 -30.03 6.48 17.33
C PRO A 469 -29.50 6.99 15.99
N LYS A 470 -29.01 6.08 15.13
CA LYS A 470 -28.38 6.42 13.83
C LYS A 470 -29.25 7.31 12.93
N HIS A 471 -30.57 7.15 12.96
CA HIS A 471 -31.51 8.00 12.23
C HIS A 471 -31.46 9.47 12.68
N ASP A 472 -31.36 9.71 13.98
CA ASP A 472 -31.36 11.06 14.55
C ASP A 472 -30.01 11.74 14.34
N LEU A 473 -28.92 10.98 14.29
CA LEU A 473 -27.60 11.47 13.88
C LEU A 473 -27.61 12.08 12.48
N CYS A 474 -28.38 11.52 11.53
CA CYS A 474 -28.58 12.11 10.21
C CYS A 474 -29.30 13.46 10.26
N SER A 475 -30.18 13.66 11.24
CA SER A 475 -30.86 14.95 11.46
C SER A 475 -29.93 15.95 12.12
N VAL A 476 -29.13 15.51 13.10
CA VAL A 476 -28.13 16.34 13.80
C VAL A 476 -27.01 16.78 12.85
N SER A 477 -26.59 15.91 11.94
CA SER A 477 -25.56 16.22 10.94
C SER A 477 -25.97 17.32 9.96
N ARG A 478 -27.27 17.64 9.86
CA ARG A 478 -27.82 18.72 9.02
C ARG A 478 -27.84 20.07 9.72
N LEU A 479 -27.66 20.13 11.04
CA LEU A 479 -27.80 21.36 11.83
C LEU A 479 -26.66 22.34 11.58
N ASN A 480 -25.41 21.88 11.60
CA ASN A 480 -24.23 22.71 11.28
C ASN A 480 -23.03 21.85 10.85
N LYS A 481 -21.99 22.50 10.29
CA LYS A 481 -20.77 21.82 9.78
C LYS A 481 -19.98 21.06 10.85
N ARG A 482 -19.99 21.54 12.10
CA ARG A 482 -19.27 20.91 13.22
C ARG A 482 -19.97 19.61 13.62
N TYR A 483 -21.28 19.66 13.84
CA TYR A 483 -22.09 18.48 14.14
C TYR A 483 -22.10 17.50 12.97
N HIS A 484 -22.02 17.98 11.73
CA HIS A 484 -21.82 17.10 10.57
C HIS A 484 -20.53 16.28 10.67
N ALA A 485 -19.39 16.90 11.00
CA ALA A 485 -18.11 16.20 11.12
C ALA A 485 -18.09 15.23 12.31
N LEU A 486 -18.63 15.64 13.47
CA LEU A 486 -18.68 14.80 14.66
C LEU A 486 -19.67 13.64 14.50
N ALA A 487 -20.84 13.87 13.87
CA ALA A 487 -21.79 12.83 13.55
C ALA A 487 -21.26 11.87 12.48
N ASP A 488 -20.54 12.34 11.45
CA ASP A 488 -19.89 11.45 10.47
C ASP A 488 -18.88 10.51 11.18
N ALA A 489 -18.10 10.99 12.15
CA ALA A 489 -17.17 10.14 12.90
C ALA A 489 -17.89 9.03 13.71
N VAL A 490 -19.02 9.36 14.34
CA VAL A 490 -19.81 8.38 15.10
C VAL A 490 -20.58 7.42 14.17
N LEU A 491 -21.10 7.92 13.06
CA LEU A 491 -21.90 7.12 12.10
C LEU A 491 -21.08 6.05 11.38
N TYR A 492 -19.82 6.35 11.07
CA TYR A 492 -18.96 5.52 10.22
C TYR A 492 -17.89 4.75 10.99
N ASN A 493 -17.83 4.81 12.32
CA ASN A 493 -16.88 4.03 13.12
C ASN A 493 -16.94 2.53 12.78
N THR A 494 -18.16 1.98 12.78
CA THR A 494 -18.43 0.59 12.38
C THR A 494 -19.28 0.56 11.12
N VAL A 495 -18.80 -0.12 10.08
CA VAL A 495 -19.49 -0.29 8.80
C VAL A 495 -19.80 -1.77 8.56
N GLN A 496 -21.06 -2.06 8.23
CA GLN A 496 -21.51 -3.43 7.95
C GLN A 496 -22.11 -3.48 6.55
N TRP A 497 -21.53 -4.30 5.68
CA TRP A 497 -22.07 -4.60 4.37
C TRP A 497 -22.71 -5.99 4.39
N LEU A 498 -24.03 -6.00 4.52
CA LEU A 498 -24.83 -7.23 4.49
C LEU A 498 -25.15 -7.68 3.06
N LYS A 499 -24.92 -6.80 2.07
CA LYS A 499 -25.17 -7.05 0.66
C LYS A 499 -24.15 -6.30 -0.21
N PRO A 500 -23.75 -6.83 -1.37
CA PRO A 500 -22.88 -6.19 -2.35
C PRO A 500 -23.39 -4.82 -2.80
N GLU A 501 -24.70 -4.60 -2.95
CA GLU A 501 -25.20 -3.30 -3.39
C GLU A 501 -24.93 -2.21 -2.34
N LEU A 502 -24.95 -2.57 -1.06
CA LEU A 502 -24.61 -1.64 0.03
C LEU A 502 -23.13 -1.28 -0.01
N HIS A 503 -22.26 -2.25 -0.32
CA HIS A 503 -20.83 -2.00 -0.53
C HIS A 503 -20.59 -1.08 -1.74
N LEU A 504 -21.27 -1.29 -2.87
CA LEU A 504 -21.16 -0.42 -4.05
C LEU A 504 -21.66 1.01 -3.78
N ILE A 505 -22.80 1.16 -3.10
CA ILE A 505 -23.31 2.49 -2.72
C ILE A 505 -22.32 3.17 -1.77
N PHE A 506 -21.75 2.41 -0.83
CA PHE A 506 -20.77 2.90 0.10
C PHE A 506 -19.46 3.29 -0.58
N SER A 507 -18.93 2.49 -1.49
CA SER A 507 -17.69 2.77 -2.23
C SER A 507 -17.84 4.03 -3.09
N GLN A 508 -18.99 4.24 -3.74
CA GLN A 508 -19.32 5.48 -4.42
C GLN A 508 -19.43 6.68 -3.47
N SER A 509 -19.96 6.46 -2.26
CA SER A 509 -19.98 7.50 -1.23
C SER A 509 -18.58 7.84 -0.71
N LEU A 510 -17.71 6.84 -0.59
CA LEU A 510 -16.35 6.97 -0.08
C LEU A 510 -15.45 7.64 -1.11
N SER A 511 -15.57 7.30 -2.39
CA SER A 511 -14.84 7.97 -3.48
C SER A 511 -15.18 9.46 -3.58
N ARG A 512 -16.44 9.84 -3.31
CA ARG A 512 -16.87 11.24 -3.22
C ARG A 512 -16.30 11.96 -1.99
N ARG A 513 -16.04 11.25 -0.89
CA ARG A 513 -15.52 11.82 0.37
C ARG A 513 -14.50 10.87 1.03
N PRO A 514 -13.26 10.81 0.51
CA PRO A 514 -12.25 9.85 0.99
C PRO A 514 -11.90 9.98 2.47
N ARG A 515 -12.06 11.18 3.05
CA ARG A 515 -11.82 11.43 4.49
C ARG A 515 -12.68 10.54 5.40
N ARG A 516 -13.81 10.02 4.91
CA ARG A 516 -14.65 9.07 5.68
C ARG A 516 -13.91 7.77 5.98
N GLY A 517 -12.99 7.35 5.12
CA GLY A 517 -12.17 6.15 5.35
C GLY A 517 -11.38 6.21 6.65
N SER A 518 -10.89 7.41 7.02
CA SER A 518 -10.15 7.61 8.27
C SER A 518 -11.01 7.56 9.54
N ALA A 519 -12.33 7.59 9.43
CA ALA A 519 -13.24 7.48 10.57
C ALA A 519 -13.66 6.02 10.85
N ILE A 520 -13.38 5.10 9.94
CA ILE A 520 -13.79 3.70 10.03
C ILE A 520 -12.71 2.93 10.79
N GLU A 521 -13.08 2.30 11.89
CA GLU A 521 -12.21 1.42 12.67
C GLU A 521 -12.64 -0.05 12.55
N GLU A 522 -13.89 -0.32 12.20
CA GLU A 522 -14.43 -1.68 12.13
C GLU A 522 -15.24 -1.90 10.85
N VAL A 523 -14.95 -2.99 10.16
CA VAL A 523 -15.70 -3.41 8.96
C VAL A 523 -16.14 -4.86 9.10
N LYS A 524 -17.40 -5.11 8.76
CA LYS A 524 -17.96 -6.45 8.61
C LYS A 524 -18.56 -6.63 7.22
N LEU A 525 -18.04 -7.59 6.47
CA LEU A 525 -18.60 -8.08 5.21
C LEU A 525 -19.35 -9.37 5.50
N ALA A 526 -20.65 -9.40 5.24
CA ALA A 526 -21.51 -10.55 5.49
C ALA A 526 -22.42 -10.79 4.29
N TYR A 527 -21.84 -11.18 3.16
CA TYR A 527 -22.58 -11.46 1.94
C TYR A 527 -23.14 -12.88 1.99
N PRO A 528 -24.40 -13.11 1.61
CA PRO A 528 -24.97 -14.45 1.53
C PRO A 528 -24.30 -15.25 0.41
N ALA A 529 -24.04 -16.55 0.64
CA ALA A 529 -23.56 -17.48 -0.40
C ALA A 529 -24.41 -17.44 -1.69
N SER A 530 -25.73 -17.32 -1.56
CA SER A 530 -26.66 -17.26 -2.70
C SER A 530 -26.45 -16.09 -3.67
N GLU A 531 -25.59 -15.12 -3.32
CA GLU A 531 -25.26 -13.98 -4.19
C GLU A 531 -24.04 -14.23 -5.09
N ILE A 532 -23.41 -15.42 -5.02
CA ILE A 532 -22.35 -15.89 -5.95
C ILE A 532 -22.76 -15.70 -7.40
N THR A 533 -23.93 -16.21 -7.79
CA THR A 533 -24.41 -16.17 -9.17
C THR A 533 -24.67 -14.73 -9.65
N ARG A 534 -25.05 -13.82 -8.74
CA ARG A 534 -25.30 -12.41 -9.05
C ARG A 534 -23.99 -11.61 -9.21
N LEU A 535 -23.00 -11.88 -8.37
CA LEU A 535 -21.69 -11.23 -8.44
C LEU A 535 -20.91 -11.62 -9.70
N ILE A 536 -21.04 -12.88 -10.15
CA ILE A 536 -20.33 -13.39 -11.34
C ILE A 536 -21.03 -12.97 -12.65
N SER A 537 -22.35 -12.79 -12.66
CA SER A 537 -23.11 -12.62 -13.91
C SER A 537 -23.17 -11.20 -14.47
N ASP A 538 -23.02 -10.14 -13.66
CA ASP A 538 -23.42 -8.79 -14.10
C ASP A 538 -22.32 -7.73 -14.26
N THR A 539 -21.07 -7.90 -13.82
CA THR A 539 -19.94 -7.01 -14.22
C THR A 539 -18.59 -7.58 -13.79
N LEU A 540 -17.56 -7.48 -14.63
CA LEU A 540 -16.17 -7.83 -14.31
C LEU A 540 -15.45 -6.77 -13.44
N GLU A 541 -16.13 -5.66 -13.09
CA GLU A 541 -15.57 -4.51 -12.37
C GLU A 541 -15.77 -4.47 -10.82
N PRO A 542 -16.69 -5.20 -10.15
CA PRO A 542 -16.87 -5.11 -8.70
C PRO A 542 -15.75 -5.75 -7.88
N MET A 543 -15.05 -6.75 -8.42
CA MET A 543 -14.14 -7.62 -7.64
C MET A 543 -12.90 -6.85 -7.13
N SER A 544 -12.31 -5.99 -7.96
CA SER A 544 -11.21 -5.11 -7.54
C SER A 544 -11.67 -3.99 -6.60
N SER A 545 -12.97 -3.69 -6.58
CA SER A 545 -13.51 -2.58 -5.78
C SER A 545 -13.54 -2.87 -4.28
N VAL A 546 -13.63 -4.13 -3.83
CA VAL A 546 -13.68 -4.47 -2.40
C VAL A 546 -12.36 -4.12 -1.74
N SER A 547 -11.26 -4.69 -2.24
CA SER A 547 -9.92 -4.44 -1.70
C SER A 547 -9.50 -2.98 -1.83
N GLN A 548 -9.84 -2.33 -2.94
CA GLN A 548 -9.64 -0.89 -3.11
C GLN A 548 -10.46 -0.06 -2.11
N THR A 549 -11.69 -0.47 -1.78
CA THR A 549 -12.52 0.26 -0.80
C THR A 549 -11.92 0.10 0.60
N ILE A 550 -11.54 -1.11 0.98
CA ILE A 550 -11.01 -1.41 2.32
C ILE A 550 -9.62 -0.77 2.51
N SER A 551 -8.75 -0.77 1.49
CA SER A 551 -7.41 -0.17 1.58
C SER A 551 -7.42 1.36 1.83
N THR A 552 -8.52 2.05 1.50
CA THR A 552 -8.68 3.48 1.84
C THR A 552 -8.97 3.74 3.33
N MET A 553 -9.22 2.71 4.13
CA MET A 553 -9.57 2.80 5.54
C MET A 553 -8.32 2.74 6.42
N SER A 554 -7.60 3.86 6.48
CA SER A 554 -6.28 3.94 7.13
C SER A 554 -6.24 3.58 8.62
N ASN A 555 -7.39 3.67 9.30
CA ASN A 555 -7.52 3.45 10.75
C ASN A 555 -8.28 2.16 11.09
N LEU A 556 -8.48 1.27 10.11
CA LEU A 556 -9.17 0.00 10.31
C LEU A 556 -8.41 -0.87 11.33
N LYS A 557 -9.07 -1.25 12.41
CA LYS A 557 -8.57 -2.12 13.49
C LYS A 557 -9.18 -3.52 13.42
N THR A 558 -10.44 -3.63 13.04
CA THR A 558 -11.17 -4.90 12.99
C THR A 558 -11.76 -5.14 11.61
N LEU A 559 -11.46 -6.30 11.03
CA LEU A 559 -11.98 -6.74 9.73
C LEU A 559 -12.61 -8.13 9.87
N ASP A 560 -13.93 -8.21 9.70
CA ASP A 560 -14.70 -9.47 9.73
C ASP A 560 -15.22 -9.78 8.33
N ILE A 561 -14.74 -10.87 7.72
CA ILE A 561 -15.06 -11.28 6.36
C ILE A 561 -15.82 -12.59 6.40
N ALA A 562 -17.07 -12.54 5.95
CA ALA A 562 -17.95 -13.67 5.67
C ALA A 562 -18.57 -13.45 4.29
N VAL A 563 -17.88 -13.87 3.24
CA VAL A 563 -18.27 -13.59 1.83
C VAL A 563 -18.12 -14.83 0.97
N PRO A 564 -18.70 -14.88 -0.23
CA PRO A 564 -18.47 -16.00 -1.12
C PRO A 564 -17.02 -16.23 -1.56
N VAL A 565 -16.65 -17.48 -1.81
CA VAL A 565 -15.31 -17.91 -2.26
C VAL A 565 -14.85 -17.24 -3.55
N GLY A 566 -15.77 -16.82 -4.43
CA GLY A 566 -15.40 -16.07 -5.64
C GLY A 566 -14.61 -14.79 -5.35
N LEU A 567 -14.74 -14.20 -4.15
CA LEU A 567 -14.01 -13.00 -3.72
C LEU A 567 -12.65 -13.29 -3.08
N LEU A 568 -12.28 -14.56 -2.88
CA LEU A 568 -11.04 -15.01 -2.24
C LEU A 568 -9.82 -14.28 -2.82
N HIS A 569 -9.58 -14.45 -4.12
CA HIS A 569 -8.45 -13.87 -4.82
C HIS A 569 -8.36 -12.34 -4.69
N SER A 570 -9.51 -11.66 -4.81
CA SER A 570 -9.55 -10.20 -4.73
C SER A 570 -9.13 -9.71 -3.34
N ILE A 571 -9.62 -10.37 -2.28
CA ILE A 571 -9.36 -9.99 -0.89
C ILE A 571 -7.96 -10.44 -0.46
N GLY A 572 -7.42 -11.55 -0.97
CA GLY A 572 -6.04 -11.96 -0.70
C GLY A 572 -5.02 -10.86 -1.02
N ASN A 573 -5.25 -10.13 -2.12
CA ASN A 573 -4.42 -8.98 -2.49
C ASN A 573 -4.35 -7.86 -1.44
N LEU A 574 -5.32 -7.79 -0.52
CA LEU A 574 -5.32 -6.83 0.60
C LEU A 574 -4.16 -7.05 1.57
N PHE A 575 -3.64 -8.29 1.66
CA PHE A 575 -2.61 -8.68 2.62
C PHE A 575 -1.21 -8.77 1.99
N ASN A 576 -1.10 -8.62 0.66
CA ASN A 576 0.17 -8.71 -0.07
C ASN A 576 1.03 -7.44 0.10
N GLY A 577 0.42 -6.32 0.49
CA GLY A 577 1.08 -5.03 0.68
C GLY A 577 1.56 -4.80 2.11
N PRO A 578 2.83 -4.38 2.35
CA PRO A 578 3.33 -4.08 3.69
C PRO A 578 2.74 -2.80 4.34
N PHE A 579 1.85 -2.08 3.64
CA PHE A 579 1.23 -0.83 4.08
C PHE A 579 -0.29 -0.87 4.15
N ASP A 580 -0.89 -1.91 3.60
CA ASP A 580 -2.33 -2.02 3.56
C ASP A 580 -2.79 -2.41 4.97
N LEU A 581 -3.72 -1.63 5.51
CA LEU A 581 -4.31 -1.85 6.84
C LEU A 581 -3.30 -1.81 8.00
N ALA A 582 -2.39 -0.84 8.00
CA ALA A 582 -1.37 -0.66 9.04
C ALA A 582 -1.86 -0.53 10.49
N CYS A 583 -3.17 -0.37 10.73
CA CYS A 583 -3.77 -0.34 12.07
C CYS A 583 -4.52 -1.63 12.43
N LEU A 584 -4.55 -2.64 11.57
CA LEU A 584 -5.35 -3.85 11.74
C LEU A 584 -4.82 -4.68 12.91
N GLN A 585 -5.70 -4.97 13.85
CA GLN A 585 -5.43 -5.69 15.10
C GLN A 585 -6.21 -7.01 15.17
N SER A 586 -7.42 -7.05 14.60
CA SER A 586 -8.26 -8.25 14.60
C SER A 586 -8.80 -8.54 13.20
N CYS A 587 -8.66 -9.79 12.75
CA CYS A 587 -9.15 -10.23 11.44
C CYS A 587 -9.87 -11.57 11.57
N THR A 588 -11.05 -11.68 10.96
CA THR A 588 -11.77 -12.96 10.77
C THR A 588 -11.94 -13.21 9.28
N LEU A 589 -11.52 -14.39 8.80
CA LEU A 589 -11.64 -14.81 7.42
C LEU A 589 -12.54 -16.04 7.31
N PHE A 590 -13.63 -15.90 6.56
CA PHE A 590 -14.53 -16.97 6.21
C PHE A 590 -15.04 -16.77 4.78
N TYR A 591 -14.68 -17.70 3.90
CA TYR A 591 -15.20 -17.73 2.53
C TYR A 591 -16.23 -18.85 2.39
N GLN A 592 -17.43 -18.47 1.98
CA GLN A 592 -18.56 -19.37 1.82
C GLN A 592 -18.53 -19.99 0.42
N ASP A 593 -18.59 -21.31 0.37
CA ASP A 593 -18.78 -22.09 -0.84
C ASP A 593 -20.21 -22.67 -0.88
N GLU A 594 -20.81 -22.80 -2.06
CA GLU A 594 -22.17 -23.34 -2.20
C GLU A 594 -22.24 -24.84 -1.85
N ASP A 595 -21.16 -25.58 -2.12
CA ASP A 595 -21.03 -27.01 -1.87
C ASP A 595 -20.37 -27.29 -0.51
N ASP A 596 -20.33 -26.28 0.38
CA ASP A 596 -19.70 -26.31 1.71
C ASP A 596 -18.23 -26.78 1.67
N GLN A 597 -17.51 -26.53 0.57
CA GLN A 597 -16.10 -26.90 0.45
C GLN A 597 -15.17 -25.99 1.27
N TYR A 598 -13.97 -26.49 1.56
CA TYR A 598 -12.91 -25.65 2.14
C TYR A 598 -12.31 -24.70 1.09
N TRP A 599 -12.01 -23.47 1.47
CA TRP A 599 -11.34 -22.50 0.60
C TRP A 599 -9.82 -22.54 0.78
N ASP A 600 -9.07 -22.23 -0.28
CA ASP A 600 -7.60 -22.30 -0.27
C ASP A 600 -6.99 -21.12 0.52
N LEU A 601 -6.43 -21.42 1.70
CA LEU A 601 -5.75 -20.44 2.55
C LEU A 601 -4.45 -19.93 1.92
N GLN A 602 -3.86 -20.66 0.97
CA GLN A 602 -2.62 -20.28 0.31
C GLN A 602 -2.76 -18.91 -0.38
N GLU A 603 -3.93 -18.58 -0.94
CA GLU A 603 -4.18 -17.28 -1.59
C GLU A 603 -4.14 -16.09 -0.62
N ASN A 604 -4.38 -16.36 0.66
CA ASN A 604 -4.39 -15.35 1.72
C ASN A 604 -3.27 -15.56 2.74
N ILE A 605 -2.26 -16.37 2.44
CA ILE A 605 -1.24 -16.83 3.40
C ILE A 605 -0.47 -15.65 4.04
N HIS A 606 -0.34 -14.53 3.31
CA HIS A 606 0.32 -13.32 3.80
C HIS A 606 -0.38 -12.67 5.01
N ILE A 607 -1.62 -13.05 5.36
CA ILE A 607 -2.27 -12.59 6.60
C ILE A 607 -1.45 -12.89 7.85
N PHE A 608 -0.75 -14.03 7.89
CA PHE A 608 0.11 -14.42 9.01
C PHE A 608 1.36 -13.55 9.14
N THR A 609 1.70 -12.80 8.08
CA THR A 609 2.84 -11.88 8.04
C THR A 609 2.48 -10.45 8.42
N HIS A 610 1.20 -10.18 8.73
CA HIS A 610 0.72 -8.84 9.00
C HIS A 610 1.33 -8.27 10.29
N PRO A 611 1.99 -7.09 10.26
CA PRO A 611 2.86 -6.64 11.34
C PRO A 611 2.13 -6.25 12.63
N THR A 612 0.90 -5.73 12.54
CA THR A 612 0.13 -5.24 13.70
C THR A 612 -0.99 -6.16 14.14
N LEU A 613 -1.20 -7.28 13.44
CA LEU A 613 -2.33 -8.17 13.70
C LEU A 613 -2.09 -8.92 15.02
N GLU A 614 -3.03 -8.80 15.96
CA GLU A 614 -2.96 -9.44 17.28
C GLU A 614 -3.88 -10.66 17.37
N THR A 615 -5.02 -10.64 16.69
CA THR A 615 -6.02 -11.71 16.70
C THR A 615 -6.39 -12.12 15.29
N LEU A 616 -6.27 -13.40 14.99
CA LEU A 616 -6.64 -13.98 13.71
C LEU A 616 -7.59 -15.17 13.93
N VAL A 617 -8.74 -15.12 13.25
CA VAL A 617 -9.72 -16.21 13.22
C VAL A 617 -9.88 -16.65 11.77
N ILE A 618 -9.64 -17.92 11.49
CA ILE A 618 -9.81 -18.54 10.17
C ILE A 618 -10.87 -19.62 10.31
N LYS A 619 -11.84 -19.62 9.38
CA LYS A 619 -12.94 -20.58 9.37
C LYS A 619 -12.99 -21.34 8.06
N ARG A 620 -13.11 -22.67 8.12
CA ARG A 620 -13.32 -23.53 6.94
C ARG A 620 -12.29 -23.37 5.82
N ALA A 621 -11.02 -23.19 6.18
CA ALA A 621 -9.94 -23.05 5.21
C ALA A 621 -9.13 -24.34 5.07
N LYS A 622 -8.54 -24.56 3.89
CA LYS A 622 -7.59 -25.63 3.61
C LYS A 622 -6.18 -25.04 3.47
N LEU A 623 -5.17 -25.66 4.07
CA LEU A 623 -3.76 -25.32 3.85
C LEU A 623 -2.95 -26.60 3.65
N ASP A 624 -2.38 -26.74 2.45
CA ASP A 624 -1.57 -27.89 2.07
C ASP A 624 -0.11 -27.79 2.57
N ASP A 625 0.73 -28.72 2.12
CA ASP A 625 2.14 -28.86 2.50
C ASP A 625 3.10 -27.85 1.84
N ARG A 626 2.60 -26.98 0.93
CA ARG A 626 3.47 -26.03 0.20
C ARG A 626 4.03 -24.92 1.09
N GLY A 627 3.28 -24.52 2.12
CA GLY A 627 3.68 -23.54 3.12
C GLY A 627 4.10 -22.19 2.53
N PHE A 628 4.98 -21.48 3.25
CA PHE A 628 5.55 -20.21 2.79
C PHE A 628 6.71 -20.42 1.81
N GLU A 629 6.77 -19.62 0.74
CA GLU A 629 7.97 -19.59 -0.10
C GLU A 629 9.19 -19.12 0.73
N PRO A 630 10.37 -19.78 0.63
CA PRO A 630 11.54 -19.51 1.48
C PRO A 630 12.05 -18.05 1.44
N ILE A 631 11.65 -17.27 0.44
CA ILE A 631 12.07 -15.89 0.18
C ILE A 631 11.22 -14.87 0.96
N GLU A 632 10.09 -15.30 1.55
CA GLU A 632 9.06 -14.41 2.09
C GLU A 632 9.00 -14.35 3.63
N ARG A 633 9.92 -15.01 4.33
CA ARG A 633 9.92 -15.08 5.80
C ARG A 633 10.07 -13.69 6.44
N PRO A 634 9.01 -13.13 7.07
CA PRO A 634 9.07 -11.82 7.72
C PRO A 634 9.80 -11.89 9.07
N HIS A 635 10.10 -10.73 9.63
CA HIS A 635 10.47 -10.62 11.05
C HIS A 635 9.23 -10.76 11.94
N ASN A 636 9.44 -11.04 13.23
CA ASN A 636 8.40 -11.37 14.22
C ASN A 636 7.11 -10.52 14.10
N THR A 637 5.96 -11.17 14.18
CA THR A 637 4.63 -10.54 14.12
C THR A 637 4.02 -10.34 15.51
N ALA A 638 3.05 -9.43 15.60
CA ALA A 638 2.35 -9.09 16.85
C ALA A 638 1.24 -10.10 17.24
N LEU A 639 1.13 -11.23 16.53
CA LEU A 639 0.02 -12.17 16.70
C LEU A 639 0.04 -12.81 18.10
N LYS A 640 -1.07 -12.69 18.82
CA LYS A 640 -1.26 -13.21 20.19
C LYS A 640 -2.33 -14.30 20.25
N THR A 641 -3.32 -14.24 19.39
CA THR A 641 -4.45 -15.18 19.38
C THR A 641 -4.68 -15.72 17.98
N LEU A 642 -4.66 -17.05 17.83
CA LEU A 642 -4.93 -17.75 16.58
C LEU A 642 -6.04 -18.78 16.78
N HIS A 643 -7.15 -18.62 16.08
CA HIS A 643 -8.27 -19.56 16.07
C HIS A 643 -8.44 -20.17 14.68
N LEU A 644 -8.38 -21.49 14.60
CA LEU A 644 -8.60 -22.30 13.42
C LEU A 644 -9.89 -23.10 13.64
N ILE A 645 -10.96 -22.70 12.98
CA ILE A 645 -12.31 -23.22 13.23
C ILE A 645 -12.75 -24.03 12.01
N GLU A 646 -12.98 -25.32 12.19
CA GLU A 646 -13.37 -26.26 11.13
C GLU A 646 -12.41 -26.21 9.93
N CYS A 647 -11.10 -26.12 10.16
CA CYS A 647 -10.10 -25.99 9.09
C CYS A 647 -9.41 -27.33 8.77
N ASP A 648 -8.98 -27.50 7.53
CA ASP A 648 -8.16 -28.64 7.07
C ASP A 648 -6.72 -28.18 6.84
N ILE A 649 -5.87 -28.26 7.86
CA ILE A 649 -4.55 -27.64 7.86
C ILE A 649 -3.47 -28.69 8.14
N ASN A 650 -2.48 -28.76 7.25
CA ASN A 650 -1.30 -29.58 7.43
C ASN A 650 -0.46 -29.09 8.64
N ASP A 651 0.04 -30.03 9.45
CA ASP A 651 0.77 -29.74 10.68
C ASP A 651 2.18 -29.17 10.45
N ASP A 652 2.88 -29.61 9.39
CA ASP A 652 4.20 -29.09 9.04
C ASP A 652 4.09 -27.60 8.63
N THR A 653 3.08 -27.25 7.83
CA THR A 653 2.88 -25.85 7.40
C THR A 653 2.31 -24.97 8.50
N LEU A 654 1.52 -25.53 9.43
CA LEU A 654 1.17 -24.85 10.66
C LEU A 654 2.43 -24.53 11.48
N SER A 655 3.38 -25.47 11.60
CA SER A 655 4.65 -25.24 12.29
C SER A 655 5.43 -24.09 11.64
N ASP A 656 5.45 -24.02 10.30
CA ASP A 656 6.09 -22.94 9.56
C ASP A 656 5.46 -21.57 9.85
N VAL A 657 4.12 -21.51 9.86
CA VAL A 657 3.36 -20.29 10.17
C VAL A 657 3.62 -19.81 11.60
N LEU A 658 3.74 -20.76 12.55
CA LEU A 658 3.95 -20.49 13.96
C LEU A 658 5.38 -20.03 14.29
N MET A 659 6.30 -20.01 13.32
CA MET A 659 7.62 -19.38 13.50
C MET A 659 7.56 -17.84 13.51
N PHE A 660 6.50 -17.24 12.95
CA PHE A 660 6.44 -15.78 12.79
C PHE A 660 5.98 -15.01 14.04
N PRO A 661 5.00 -15.46 14.84
CA PRO A 661 4.58 -14.73 16.02
C PRO A 661 5.70 -14.55 17.04
N GLU A 662 5.83 -13.36 17.64
CA GLU A 662 6.81 -13.11 18.70
C GLU A 662 6.48 -13.88 19.99
N ALA A 663 5.19 -13.89 20.35
CA ALA A 663 4.70 -14.46 21.59
C ALA A 663 3.20 -14.80 21.50
N LEU A 664 2.86 -15.88 20.78
CA LEU A 664 1.49 -16.37 20.71
C LEU A 664 1.03 -16.83 22.10
N LYS A 665 -0.15 -16.37 22.54
CA LYS A 665 -0.71 -16.61 23.87
C LYS A 665 -1.87 -17.60 23.87
N GLU A 666 -2.68 -17.57 22.83
CA GLU A 666 -3.88 -18.38 22.74
C GLU A 666 -3.95 -19.07 21.38
N PHE A 667 -4.16 -20.38 21.43
CA PHE A 667 -4.39 -21.21 20.26
C PHE A 667 -5.67 -22.02 20.43
N VAL A 668 -6.55 -21.94 19.43
CA VAL A 668 -7.80 -22.70 19.38
C VAL A 668 -7.87 -23.44 18.05
N LEU A 669 -8.08 -24.74 18.10
CA LEU A 669 -8.37 -25.60 16.95
C LEU A 669 -9.69 -26.31 17.21
N THR A 670 -10.69 -26.12 16.33
CA THR A 670 -11.97 -26.83 16.43
C THR A 670 -12.28 -27.57 15.13
N GLN A 671 -12.94 -28.72 15.23
CA GLN A 671 -13.36 -29.53 14.09
C GLN A 671 -14.62 -30.34 14.41
N ARG A 672 -15.47 -30.57 13.41
CA ARG A 672 -16.66 -31.41 13.53
C ARG A 672 -16.27 -32.88 13.77
N GLU A 673 -17.16 -33.62 14.41
CA GLU A 673 -16.98 -35.06 14.62
C GLU A 673 -16.96 -35.83 13.28
N GLU A 674 -17.85 -35.43 12.37
CA GLU A 674 -17.90 -35.91 10.99
C GLU A 674 -17.66 -34.71 10.05
N PRO A 675 -16.39 -34.45 9.64
CA PRO A 675 -16.07 -33.35 8.75
C PRO A 675 -16.59 -33.62 7.34
N GLU A 676 -17.27 -32.63 6.77
CA GLU A 676 -17.74 -32.63 5.37
C GLU A 676 -17.23 -31.36 4.68
N PRO A 677 -16.40 -31.47 3.61
CA PRO A 677 -15.83 -32.69 3.04
C PRO A 677 -14.76 -33.36 3.94
N GLU A 678 -14.38 -34.60 3.62
CA GLU A 678 -13.34 -35.35 4.34
C GLU A 678 -12.01 -34.56 4.36
N LEU A 679 -11.27 -34.65 5.47
CA LEU A 679 -10.02 -33.94 5.66
C LEU A 679 -8.89 -34.61 4.88
N GLU A 680 -8.20 -33.84 4.04
CA GLU A 680 -7.12 -34.33 3.18
C GLU A 680 -5.74 -34.01 3.76
N GLU A 681 -5.59 -32.85 4.40
CA GLU A 681 -4.29 -32.32 4.84
C GLU A 681 -4.02 -32.53 6.33
N SER A 682 -5.08 -32.52 7.14
CA SER A 682 -5.01 -32.60 8.60
C SER A 682 -4.40 -33.91 9.08
N SER A 683 -3.44 -33.84 10.00
CA SER A 683 -2.93 -35.04 10.67
C SER A 683 -4.02 -35.70 11.53
N SER A 684 -3.98 -37.04 11.60
CA SER A 684 -4.79 -37.86 12.51
C SER A 684 -4.26 -37.88 13.95
N SER A 685 -3.08 -37.30 14.19
CA SER A 685 -2.36 -37.35 15.45
C SER A 685 -2.31 -35.99 16.13
N ILE A 686 -2.90 -35.90 17.33
CA ILE A 686 -2.82 -34.68 18.16
C ILE A 686 -1.37 -34.30 18.50
N ARG A 687 -0.47 -35.28 18.53
CA ARG A 687 0.94 -35.04 18.83
C ARG A 687 1.61 -34.16 17.77
N ASP A 688 1.16 -34.23 16.54
CA ASP A 688 1.78 -33.51 15.43
C ASP A 688 1.44 -32.02 15.55
N TYR A 689 0.19 -31.68 15.89
CA TYR A 689 -0.21 -30.32 16.28
C TYR A 689 0.53 -29.82 17.53
N MET A 690 0.75 -30.68 18.55
CA MET A 690 1.56 -30.29 19.71
C MET A 690 3.02 -30.02 19.34
N MET A 691 3.55 -30.73 18.36
CA MET A 691 4.90 -30.49 17.83
C MET A 691 4.96 -29.17 17.07
N ALA A 692 3.95 -28.83 16.25
CA ALA A 692 3.86 -27.54 15.58
C ALA A 692 3.77 -26.37 16.59
N LEU A 693 2.97 -26.52 17.66
CA LEU A 693 2.83 -25.51 18.72
C LEU A 693 4.09 -25.32 19.56
N LYS A 694 5.07 -26.22 19.47
CA LYS A 694 6.33 -26.12 20.21
C LYS A 694 7.11 -24.86 19.85
N GLU A 695 6.95 -24.33 18.64
CA GLU A 695 7.55 -23.06 18.21
C GLU A 695 7.13 -21.87 19.11
N GLN A 696 5.98 -21.97 19.80
CA GLN A 696 5.43 -20.93 20.67
C GLN A 696 5.30 -21.39 22.14
N CYS A 697 6.00 -22.45 22.54
CA CYS A 697 5.88 -23.02 23.89
C CYS A 697 6.28 -22.07 25.04
N HIS A 698 7.10 -21.05 24.76
CA HIS A 698 7.57 -20.05 25.74
C HIS A 698 6.53 -18.98 26.09
N SER A 699 5.48 -18.83 25.28
CA SER A 699 4.48 -17.76 25.40
C SER A 699 3.04 -18.25 25.59
N LEU A 700 2.69 -19.43 25.08
CA LEU A 700 1.32 -19.95 25.11
C LEU A 700 0.79 -20.04 26.54
N GLU A 701 -0.36 -19.43 26.78
CA GLU A 701 -1.10 -19.39 28.04
C GLU A 701 -2.35 -20.28 27.99
N THR A 702 -2.97 -20.41 26.81
CA THR A 702 -4.18 -21.23 26.58
C THR A 702 -4.06 -22.05 25.30
N ILE A 703 -4.35 -23.35 25.39
CA ILE A 703 -4.49 -24.26 24.25
C ILE A 703 -5.86 -24.93 24.35
N THR A 704 -6.66 -24.81 23.30
CA THR A 704 -7.94 -25.52 23.14
C THR A 704 -7.90 -26.32 21.85
N ILE A 705 -8.03 -27.64 21.94
CA ILE A 705 -8.20 -28.51 20.78
C ILE A 705 -9.51 -29.28 20.96
N ASP A 706 -10.52 -28.84 20.23
CA ASP A 706 -11.81 -29.51 20.07
C ASP A 706 -11.83 -30.21 18.70
N PHE A 707 -11.08 -31.29 18.57
CA PHE A 707 -11.00 -32.11 17.37
C PHE A 707 -11.14 -33.59 17.76
N PRO A 708 -12.37 -34.14 17.77
CA PRO A 708 -12.67 -35.47 18.31
C PRO A 708 -11.91 -36.63 17.65
N MET A 709 -11.65 -36.54 16.34
CA MET A 709 -11.02 -37.60 15.57
C MET A 709 -9.52 -37.78 15.87
N LEU A 710 -8.88 -36.79 16.49
CA LEU A 710 -7.45 -36.90 16.79
C LEU A 710 -7.21 -37.97 17.84
N ALA A 711 -6.25 -38.85 17.57
CA ALA A 711 -5.79 -39.86 18.51
C ALA A 711 -4.28 -39.72 18.73
N SER A 712 -3.75 -40.34 19.78
CA SER A 712 -2.32 -40.54 19.90
C SER A 712 -2.02 -41.94 20.41
N GLY A 713 -0.97 -42.57 19.89
CA GLY A 713 -0.47 -43.83 20.44
C GLY A 713 0.38 -43.66 21.70
N ARG A 714 0.66 -42.42 22.12
CA ARG A 714 1.56 -42.09 23.24
C ARG A 714 1.03 -40.88 24.01
N ALA A 715 1.41 -40.80 25.29
CA ALA A 715 1.16 -39.63 26.12
C ALA A 715 1.84 -38.36 25.56
N LEU A 716 1.17 -37.21 25.72
CA LEU A 716 1.71 -35.91 25.33
C LEU A 716 2.84 -35.46 26.28
N ALA A 717 3.83 -34.79 25.69
CA ALA A 717 4.97 -34.21 26.40
C ALA A 717 4.83 -32.68 26.43
N LEU A 718 4.21 -32.16 27.48
CA LEU A 718 3.80 -30.75 27.58
C LEU A 718 4.65 -29.93 28.57
N ARG A 719 5.73 -30.51 29.14
CA ARG A 719 6.59 -29.84 30.13
C ARG A 719 7.27 -28.58 29.61
N GLU A 720 7.47 -28.48 28.30
CA GLU A 720 8.10 -27.33 27.64
C GLU A 720 7.17 -26.11 27.58
N PHE A 721 5.85 -26.30 27.71
CA PHE A 721 4.86 -25.22 27.71
C PHE A 721 4.82 -24.51 29.06
N VAL A 722 5.90 -23.80 29.37
CA VAL A 722 6.17 -23.26 30.71
C VAL A 722 5.19 -22.19 31.19
N LYS A 723 4.40 -21.58 30.30
CA LYS A 723 3.38 -20.56 30.65
C LYS A 723 1.94 -21.04 30.50
N LEU A 724 1.73 -22.29 30.07
CA LEU A 724 0.40 -22.81 29.78
C LEU A 724 -0.39 -22.96 31.08
N LYS A 725 -1.50 -22.22 31.19
CA LYS A 725 -2.41 -22.20 32.34
C LYS A 725 -3.66 -23.01 32.08
N THR A 726 -4.14 -23.02 30.83
CA THR A 726 -5.38 -23.69 30.45
C THR A 726 -5.14 -24.63 29.29
N LEU A 727 -5.50 -25.91 29.48
CA LEU A 727 -5.48 -26.94 28.45
C LEU A 727 -6.87 -27.54 28.33
N ARG A 728 -7.46 -27.48 27.14
CA ARG A 728 -8.76 -28.09 26.83
C ARG A 728 -8.63 -29.07 25.67
N LEU A 729 -9.13 -30.28 25.86
CA LEU A 729 -9.06 -31.39 24.91
C LEU A 729 -10.42 -32.09 24.83
N ASN A 730 -10.66 -32.93 23.83
CA ASN A 730 -11.88 -33.74 23.78
C ASN A 730 -11.83 -34.86 24.81
N TRP A 731 -10.82 -35.74 24.67
CA TRP A 731 -10.76 -37.00 25.41
C TRP A 731 -9.49 -37.12 26.24
N ASP A 732 -9.57 -37.84 27.36
CA ASP A 732 -8.43 -38.20 28.21
C ASP A 732 -7.35 -38.97 27.44
N TYR A 733 -7.73 -39.88 26.54
CA TYR A 733 -6.78 -40.62 25.72
C TYR A 733 -6.02 -39.73 24.73
N GLN A 734 -6.47 -38.51 24.43
CA GLN A 734 -5.67 -37.57 23.64
C GLN A 734 -4.47 -37.06 24.44
N LEU A 735 -4.60 -36.97 25.76
CA LEU A 735 -3.54 -36.58 26.68
C LEU A 735 -2.61 -37.76 27.01
N PHE A 736 -3.17 -38.94 27.32
CA PHE A 736 -2.42 -40.12 27.78
C PHE A 736 -2.06 -41.11 26.65
N GLY A 737 -2.55 -40.88 25.44
CA GLY A 737 -2.56 -41.84 24.34
C GLY A 737 -3.69 -42.88 24.50
N LYS A 738 -3.99 -43.63 23.44
CA LYS A 738 -5.01 -44.70 23.42
C LYS A 738 -4.41 -46.08 23.70
N SER A 739 -5.20 -46.95 24.35
CA SER A 739 -5.22 -48.41 24.26
C SER A 739 -4.32 -49.06 23.20
N THR A 740 -3.14 -49.61 23.52
CA THR A 740 -2.45 -50.53 22.58
C THR A 740 -2.05 -51.84 23.24
N LYS A 741 -1.72 -52.85 22.43
CA LYS A 741 -1.29 -54.19 22.90
C LYS A 741 0.00 -54.18 23.74
N LYS A 742 0.69 -53.05 23.87
CA LYS A 742 1.93 -52.92 24.65
C LYS A 742 1.64 -52.18 25.96
N PRO A 743 2.05 -52.71 27.13
CA PRO A 743 1.80 -52.07 28.42
C PRO A 743 2.49 -50.71 28.49
N ARG A 744 1.77 -49.69 28.98
CA ARG A 744 2.29 -48.32 29.09
C ARG A 744 3.03 -48.10 30.41
N LEU A 745 4.21 -47.50 30.31
CA LEU A 745 5.08 -47.16 31.46
C LEU A 745 5.33 -45.66 31.58
N HIS A 746 4.72 -44.82 30.74
CA HIS A 746 5.04 -43.41 30.62
C HIS A 746 3.96 -42.53 31.28
N SER A 747 4.37 -41.74 32.28
CA SER A 747 3.55 -40.66 32.85
C SER A 747 3.45 -39.48 31.87
N VAL A 748 2.29 -38.81 31.83
CA VAL A 748 2.13 -37.54 31.09
C VAL A 748 3.06 -36.47 31.66
N GLY A 749 3.73 -35.73 30.78
CA GLY A 749 4.51 -34.57 31.17
C GLY A 749 3.64 -33.33 31.19
N LEU A 750 2.88 -33.09 32.27
CA LEU A 750 2.04 -31.90 32.38
C LEU A 750 2.87 -30.60 32.38
N PRO A 751 2.31 -29.48 31.88
CA PRO A 751 2.94 -28.17 31.98
C PRO A 751 3.08 -27.74 33.45
N PRO A 752 4.18 -27.07 33.83
CA PRO A 752 4.47 -26.72 35.23
C PRO A 752 3.52 -25.66 35.82
N GLU A 753 2.95 -24.80 34.97
CA GLU A 753 2.10 -23.66 35.34
C GLU A 753 0.61 -23.92 35.08
N LEU A 754 0.23 -25.16 34.74
CA LEU A 754 -1.15 -25.50 34.40
C LEU A 754 -2.06 -25.28 35.62
N GLU A 755 -3.15 -24.54 35.41
CA GLU A 755 -4.16 -24.23 36.42
C GLU A 755 -5.48 -24.97 36.16
N THR A 756 -5.87 -25.07 34.89
CA THR A 756 -7.15 -25.64 34.43
C THR A 756 -6.93 -26.72 33.38
N LEU A 757 -7.48 -27.91 33.60
CA LEU A 757 -7.58 -28.98 32.61
C LEU A 757 -9.06 -29.25 32.32
N GLU A 758 -9.46 -29.24 31.05
CA GLU A 758 -10.84 -29.48 30.65
C GLU A 758 -10.91 -30.57 29.59
N PHE A 759 -11.90 -31.45 29.74
CA PHE A 759 -12.27 -32.47 28.75
C PHE A 759 -13.70 -32.21 28.26
N PHE A 760 -13.84 -32.00 26.94
CA PHE A 760 -15.13 -31.76 26.30
C PHE A 760 -16.00 -33.01 26.22
N ASN A 761 -15.43 -34.20 26.34
CA ASN A 761 -16.15 -35.46 26.28
C ASN A 761 -16.03 -36.25 27.60
N PRO A 762 -16.94 -37.22 27.86
CA PRO A 762 -16.93 -38.01 29.07
C PRO A 762 -15.64 -38.83 29.25
N LEU A 763 -15.18 -38.94 30.50
CA LEU A 763 -14.04 -39.77 30.90
C LEU A 763 -14.40 -41.26 30.94
N GLY A 764 -13.41 -42.13 30.96
CA GLY A 764 -13.62 -43.55 31.31
C GLY A 764 -13.84 -44.50 30.13
N THR A 765 -13.62 -44.03 28.89
CA THR A 765 -13.74 -44.89 27.69
C THR A 765 -12.61 -45.90 27.53
N ASP A 766 -11.49 -45.71 28.24
CA ASP A 766 -10.31 -46.57 28.25
C ASP A 766 -9.84 -46.78 29.70
N GLU A 767 -9.95 -48.01 30.22
CA GLU A 767 -9.62 -48.34 31.61
C GLU A 767 -8.15 -48.04 31.94
N GLU A 768 -7.22 -48.34 31.03
CA GLU A 768 -5.79 -48.09 31.25
C GLU A 768 -5.51 -46.57 31.29
N VAL A 769 -6.19 -45.78 30.48
CA VAL A 769 -6.10 -44.31 30.50
C VAL A 769 -6.70 -43.74 31.78
N THR A 770 -7.81 -44.31 32.24
CA THR A 770 -8.47 -43.90 33.49
C THR A 770 -7.54 -44.10 34.69
N ASP A 771 -6.86 -45.25 34.76
CA ASP A 771 -5.84 -45.53 35.78
C ASP A 771 -4.66 -44.55 35.69
N LEU A 772 -4.20 -44.23 34.48
CA LEU A 772 -3.12 -43.25 34.28
C LEU A 772 -3.54 -41.84 34.71
N LEU A 773 -4.77 -41.43 34.43
CA LEU A 773 -5.34 -40.16 34.87
C LEU A 773 -5.44 -40.10 36.40
N ALA A 774 -5.96 -41.14 37.05
CA ALA A 774 -6.02 -41.23 38.50
C ALA A 774 -4.62 -41.14 39.14
N ASN A 775 -3.64 -41.86 38.60
CA ASN A 775 -2.24 -41.78 39.03
C ASN A 775 -1.62 -40.38 38.81
N ALA A 776 -1.93 -39.72 37.70
CA ALA A 776 -1.49 -38.35 37.44
C ALA A 776 -2.06 -37.36 38.47
N ILE A 777 -3.35 -37.49 38.79
CA ILE A 777 -4.04 -36.67 39.80
C ILE A 777 -3.42 -36.86 41.19
N GLN A 778 -3.17 -38.10 41.61
CA GLN A 778 -2.53 -38.40 42.90
C GLN A 778 -1.11 -37.80 43.02
N SER A 779 -0.41 -37.63 41.90
CA SER A 779 0.95 -37.10 41.85
C SER A 779 1.04 -35.58 41.59
N LEU A 780 -0.09 -34.86 41.50
CA LEU A 780 -0.12 -33.41 41.19
C LEU A 780 0.74 -32.56 42.12
N HIS A 781 0.80 -32.89 43.41
CA HIS A 781 1.67 -32.21 44.39
C HIS A 781 3.17 -32.23 44.03
N ILE A 782 3.59 -33.15 43.17
CA ILE A 782 4.95 -33.25 42.62
C ILE A 782 5.02 -32.70 41.20
N THR A 783 4.06 -33.08 40.34
CA THR A 783 4.15 -32.89 38.89
C THR A 783 3.53 -31.58 38.40
N CYS A 784 2.45 -31.09 39.03
CA CYS A 784 1.75 -29.87 38.64
C CYS A 784 1.02 -29.23 39.84
N ARG A 785 1.76 -28.45 40.65
CA ARG A 785 1.27 -27.89 41.93
C ARG A 785 0.25 -26.77 41.77
N LYS A 786 0.16 -26.17 40.58
CA LYS A 786 -0.70 -25.01 40.32
C LYS A 786 -2.07 -25.39 39.78
N MET A 787 -2.28 -26.67 39.47
CA MET A 787 -3.56 -27.17 38.98
C MET A 787 -4.62 -27.06 40.08
N LYS A 788 -5.67 -26.30 39.79
CA LYS A 788 -6.77 -25.98 40.70
C LYS A 788 -8.10 -26.50 40.22
N GLU A 789 -8.27 -26.66 38.91
CA GLU A 789 -9.57 -26.99 38.33
C GLU A 789 -9.44 -28.10 37.29
N LEU A 790 -10.32 -29.10 37.42
CA LEU A 790 -10.56 -30.13 36.43
C LEU A 790 -12.03 -30.01 36.00
N ILE A 791 -12.26 -29.75 34.72
CA ILE A 791 -13.60 -29.58 34.14
C ILE A 791 -13.91 -30.79 33.27
N VAL A 792 -15.06 -31.42 33.48
CA VAL A 792 -15.47 -32.64 32.77
C VAL A 792 -16.95 -32.56 32.38
N LEU A 793 -17.27 -33.00 31.16
CA LEU A 793 -18.65 -33.19 30.70
C LEU A 793 -19.22 -34.54 31.21
N VAL A 794 -20.44 -34.52 31.73
CA VAL A 794 -21.19 -35.72 32.14
C VAL A 794 -22.54 -35.73 31.42
N GLU A 795 -22.72 -36.66 30.48
CA GLU A 795 -23.98 -36.83 29.74
C GLU A 795 -24.75 -38.11 30.13
N GLU A 796 -24.06 -39.24 30.36
CA GLU A 796 -24.69 -40.53 30.70
C GLU A 796 -23.89 -41.43 31.67
N ALA A 797 -22.56 -41.36 31.67
CA ALA A 797 -21.69 -42.16 32.53
C ALA A 797 -21.25 -41.37 33.77
N GLU A 798 -21.35 -41.99 34.96
CA GLU A 798 -20.73 -41.44 36.17
C GLU A 798 -19.22 -41.34 35.99
N ILE A 799 -18.62 -40.28 36.53
CA ILE A 799 -17.16 -40.10 36.55
C ILE A 799 -16.53 -41.34 37.22
N PRO A 800 -15.50 -41.97 36.61
CA PRO A 800 -14.89 -43.17 37.16
C PRO A 800 -14.51 -43.01 38.63
N LYS A 801 -14.80 -44.04 39.45
CA LYS A 801 -14.65 -43.99 40.91
C LYS A 801 -13.20 -43.74 41.31
N GLU A 802 -12.26 -44.32 40.57
CA GLU A 802 -10.82 -44.18 40.75
C GLU A 802 -10.38 -42.72 40.58
N VAL A 803 -10.98 -42.01 39.62
CA VAL A 803 -10.72 -40.58 39.36
C VAL A 803 -11.33 -39.72 40.47
N LEU A 804 -12.57 -40.01 40.89
CA LEU A 804 -13.22 -39.29 42.01
C LEU A 804 -12.43 -39.46 43.33
N GLU A 805 -11.97 -40.67 43.64
CA GLU A 805 -11.13 -40.93 44.81
C GLU A 805 -9.78 -40.21 44.71
N ALA A 806 -9.15 -40.21 43.53
CA ALA A 806 -7.92 -39.47 43.30
C ALA A 806 -8.11 -37.96 43.50
N ILE A 807 -9.21 -37.37 43.01
CA ILE A 807 -9.53 -35.94 43.22
C ILE A 807 -9.74 -35.64 44.70
N LYS A 808 -10.53 -36.46 45.42
CA LYS A 808 -10.76 -36.31 46.87
C LYS A 808 -9.46 -36.35 47.68
N SER A 809 -8.42 -37.05 47.18
CA SER A 809 -7.10 -37.08 47.82
C SER A 809 -6.32 -35.76 47.69
N GLN A 810 -6.69 -34.87 46.77
CA GLN A 810 -6.01 -33.61 46.48
C GLN A 810 -6.86 -32.41 46.92
N SER A 811 -6.57 -31.86 48.11
CA SER A 811 -7.33 -30.71 48.65
C SER A 811 -7.24 -29.42 47.82
N GLN A 812 -6.30 -29.35 46.87
CA GLN A 812 -6.09 -28.18 46.02
C GLN A 812 -6.89 -28.21 44.71
N LEU A 813 -7.49 -29.36 44.36
CA LEU A 813 -8.15 -29.58 43.08
C LEU A 813 -9.67 -29.56 43.24
N HIS A 814 -10.34 -28.69 42.47
CA HIS A 814 -11.78 -28.62 42.34
C HIS A 814 -12.23 -29.33 41.07
N LEU A 815 -13.33 -30.10 41.16
CA LEU A 815 -13.97 -30.76 40.03
C LEU A 815 -15.23 -29.98 39.66
N SER A 816 -15.24 -29.44 38.44
CA SER A 816 -16.39 -28.75 37.85
C SER A 816 -17.05 -29.69 36.84
N VAL A 817 -18.32 -30.02 37.06
CA VAL A 817 -19.07 -30.93 36.19
C VAL A 817 -20.04 -30.14 35.32
N ILE A 818 -19.91 -30.27 34.00
CA ILE A 818 -20.85 -29.68 33.04
C ILE A 818 -21.88 -30.76 32.70
N GLY A 819 -23.17 -30.49 32.91
CA GLY A 819 -24.28 -31.40 32.56
C GLY A 819 -24.80 -32.31 33.68
N GLY A 820 -24.16 -32.35 34.86
CA GLY A 820 -24.68 -33.06 36.04
C GLY A 820 -25.70 -32.23 36.83
N GLU A 821 -26.76 -32.86 37.35
CA GLU A 821 -27.69 -32.22 38.29
C GLU A 821 -26.92 -31.69 39.52
N GLU A 822 -27.17 -30.44 39.90
CA GLU A 822 -26.68 -29.87 41.17
C GLU A 822 -27.36 -30.60 42.34
N ASP A 823 -26.89 -31.79 42.71
CA ASP A 823 -27.17 -32.33 44.03
C ASP A 823 -26.29 -31.60 45.04
N ARG A 824 -26.87 -30.51 45.56
CA ARG A 824 -26.47 -29.88 46.81
C ARG A 824 -26.68 -30.89 47.93
N ASP A 825 -25.65 -31.65 48.25
CA ASP A 825 -25.54 -32.26 49.57
C ASP A 825 -25.19 -31.15 50.58
N ASP A 826 -26.23 -30.60 51.21
CA ASP A 826 -26.13 -29.95 52.52
C ASP A 826 -25.55 -30.95 53.53
N PRO A 827 -24.53 -30.58 54.33
CA PRO A 827 -24.07 -31.41 55.43
C PRO A 827 -25.00 -31.31 56.65
N GLU A 828 -25.64 -32.41 57.02
CA GLU A 828 -26.02 -32.71 58.43
C GLU A 828 -25.09 -33.79 59.02
#